data_AF-A0A8T7J1S9-F1
#
_entry.id   AF-A0A8T7J1S9-F1
#
_cell.length_a   1.000
_cell.length_b   1.000
_cell.length_c   1.000
_cell.angle_alpha   90.00
_cell.angle_beta   90.00
_cell.angle_gamma   90.00
#
_symmetry.space_group_name_H-M   'P 1'
#
loop_
_entity.id
_entity.type
_entity.pdbx_description
1 polymer ?
#
loop_
_entity_poly.entity_id
_entity_poly.type
_entity_poly.pdbx_seq_one_letter_code
_entity_poly.pdbx_strand_id
1 'polypeptide(L)'
;MFCVKNAKLDDKHLSIFKPHRLMALVAALFVVSCSSLNLDYVPSKNKSNRIKFLVMHYTAIDYQKSFSVLVNEGTGVSSHYLVPERRDDSYQESDIKVLQLVDESERAWHAGRSYWQGRTNLNDQSIGIEIVNVPNCHKETIVEEYDNELVTEPVEPPRFQPRPLESICYYPDYDPEQIEALIALTKDILKRNPDIGPTQIIGHSDIAPGRKSDPGPRFPWQQLYRAGIGAWYEKEDVQKYWDTFLDSDIPNAGVIQAALNSYGYQIIETGIWDEQTEAVISSFQAHFIPWQVTGKANAQFAATLFALLDKYFPKRAERLFARYESENYFNQQPEYIAKQGQVDQIFPQPKEYKNALVNNRTTFKAYENKGSLLLNNIDASSADIYINGKLLKIDDTLEAGQQYKFSLAGYSVNGVNTLKVENVLPENTQVNITIPFATLVDKTQDYEKQFSAVDALIQQDITDGFPGAVLMVVKDGEIVKHTSYGYARKYADGGNELVSPEVMTKQTLFDIASNTKMFATNLALMKLNTEGKLDFNQTVQHYLPEYQGKGKSSILVKDLLTHSAGYAPEVKFFKPDNKLGERFYSQSPARTKQLLINKVPLQIGRNVRQVYSDTDYMLLGVLVERITGMSLDQYTENEIYRPLGLSQTKFNPLKKGFRKTQTAATEIFGNSRGLRIDFPNIRTQVLQGEVHDEKAFYSLGGIAGHAGLF
;
A
#
# COMPACT_ATOMS: atom_id res chain seq x y z
N MET A 1 -6.47 -53.93 -13.96
CA MET A 1 -6.62 -55.39 -13.80
C MET A 1 -5.89 -55.79 -12.54
N PHE A 2 -6.59 -56.01 -11.44
CA PHE A 2 -6.06 -56.80 -10.31
C PHE A 2 -7.24 -57.46 -9.60
N CYS A 3 -7.32 -58.78 -9.74
CA CYS A 3 -7.98 -59.61 -8.74
C CYS A 3 -7.21 -59.43 -7.43
N VAL A 4 -7.93 -58.98 -6.40
CA VAL A 4 -7.42 -58.89 -5.03
C VAL A 4 -7.02 -60.28 -4.55
N LYS A 5 -5.75 -60.44 -4.15
CA LYS A 5 -5.26 -61.60 -3.41
C LYS A 5 -5.24 -61.27 -1.92
N ASN A 6 -5.89 -62.16 -1.17
CA ASN A 6 -5.57 -62.63 0.18
C ASN A 6 -5.76 -61.67 1.37
N ALA A 7 -6.88 -61.85 2.08
CA ALA A 7 -6.91 -61.77 3.53
C ALA A 7 -6.62 -63.17 4.10
N LYS A 8 -5.62 -63.26 4.99
CA LYS A 8 -5.35 -64.42 5.84
C LYS A 8 -6.45 -64.52 6.90
N LEU A 9 -6.99 -65.72 7.10
CA LEU A 9 -7.72 -66.10 8.31
C LEU A 9 -7.21 -67.47 8.78
N ASP A 10 -6.99 -67.54 10.09
CA ASP A 10 -6.33 -68.60 10.85
C ASP A 10 -7.02 -69.97 10.74
N ASP A 11 -6.18 -71.00 10.63
CA ASP A 11 -6.52 -72.41 10.78
C ASP A 11 -6.59 -72.76 12.27
N LYS A 12 -7.78 -73.11 12.78
CA LYS A 12 -7.91 -74.01 13.93
C LYS A 12 -9.14 -74.91 13.81
N HIS A 13 -8.85 -76.21 13.83
CA HIS A 13 -9.69 -77.37 14.12
C HIS A 13 -10.60 -77.95 13.02
N LEU A 14 -10.10 -79.04 12.43
CA LEU A 14 -10.92 -80.17 11.97
C LEU A 14 -11.73 -80.75 13.13
N SER A 15 -13.00 -81.13 12.89
CA SER A 15 -13.37 -82.54 12.71
C SER A 15 -14.90 -82.79 12.76
N ILE A 16 -15.34 -83.82 12.01
CA ILE A 16 -16.49 -84.73 12.26
C ILE A 16 -17.86 -84.45 11.57
N PHE A 17 -18.09 -85.27 10.53
CA PHE A 17 -19.32 -85.97 10.07
C PHE A 17 -20.48 -85.28 9.27
N LYS A 18 -20.71 -85.89 8.09
CA LYS A 18 -21.85 -86.01 7.11
C LYS A 18 -23.30 -85.98 7.66
N PRO A 19 -24.37 -86.10 6.83
CA PRO A 19 -24.63 -85.70 5.41
C PRO A 19 -26.01 -85.01 5.22
N HIS A 20 -26.29 -84.41 4.04
CA HIS A 20 -27.53 -84.59 3.22
C HIS A 20 -27.90 -83.39 2.33
N ARG A 21 -28.32 -83.73 1.09
CA ARG A 21 -29.01 -82.90 0.07
C ARG A 21 -28.09 -81.80 -0.52
N LEU A 22 -27.87 -81.69 -1.81
CA LEU A 22 -28.82 -81.77 -2.91
C LEU A 22 -27.99 -81.96 -4.20
N MET A 23 -28.12 -83.12 -4.83
CA MET A 23 -27.44 -83.44 -6.09
C MET A 23 -28.36 -83.00 -7.25
N ALA A 24 -28.34 -81.70 -7.55
CA ALA A 24 -28.86 -81.09 -8.77
C ALA A 24 -28.16 -79.73 -8.93
N LEU A 25 -27.74 -79.40 -10.16
CA LEU A 25 -26.91 -78.22 -10.52
C LEU A 25 -25.39 -78.29 -10.26
N VAL A 26 -24.69 -79.35 -10.69
CA VAL A 26 -23.22 -79.30 -10.91
C VAL A 26 -22.83 -79.31 -12.41
N ALA A 27 -23.79 -79.23 -13.35
CA ALA A 27 -23.48 -79.37 -14.77
C ALA A 27 -23.89 -78.17 -15.66
N ALA A 28 -24.06 -76.95 -15.12
CA ALA A 28 -24.51 -75.81 -15.93
C ALA A 28 -23.92 -74.42 -15.57
N LEU A 29 -22.79 -74.31 -14.86
CA LEU A 29 -22.24 -73.01 -14.45
C LEU A 29 -20.72 -72.83 -14.64
N PHE A 30 -20.08 -73.62 -15.52
CA PHE A 30 -18.69 -73.40 -15.94
C PHE A 30 -18.55 -73.03 -17.43
N VAL A 31 -19.50 -72.25 -17.94
CA VAL A 31 -19.30 -71.50 -19.19
C VAL A 31 -19.65 -70.03 -18.95
N VAL A 32 -18.93 -69.40 -18.03
CA VAL A 32 -18.62 -67.98 -18.20
C VAL A 32 -17.27 -67.97 -18.89
N SER A 33 -17.31 -67.99 -20.21
CA SER A 33 -16.17 -67.58 -21.02
C SER A 33 -15.91 -66.12 -20.66
N CYS A 34 -14.99 -65.90 -19.72
CA CYS A 34 -14.28 -64.63 -19.62
C CYS A 34 -13.51 -64.49 -20.92
N SER A 35 -14.14 -63.91 -21.93
CA SER A 35 -13.43 -63.32 -23.04
C SER A 35 -12.65 -62.12 -22.49
N SER A 36 -11.49 -62.37 -21.87
CA SER A 36 -10.50 -61.33 -21.69
C SER A 36 -10.10 -60.90 -23.09
N LEU A 37 -10.58 -59.72 -23.50
CA LEU A 37 -10.12 -59.09 -24.72
C LEU A 37 -8.59 -59.08 -24.67
N ASN A 38 -7.94 -59.84 -25.56
CA ASN A 38 -6.49 -59.95 -25.60
C ASN A 38 -5.97 -58.65 -26.20
N LEU A 39 -5.74 -57.67 -25.33
CA LEU A 39 -5.28 -56.34 -25.71
C LEU A 39 -3.75 -56.34 -25.74
N ASP A 40 -3.18 -56.17 -26.92
CA ASP A 40 -1.77 -55.85 -27.07
C ASP A 40 -1.54 -54.41 -26.58
N TYR A 41 -1.11 -54.27 -25.33
CA TYR A 41 -0.78 -52.96 -24.77
C TYR A 41 0.56 -52.47 -25.30
N VAL A 42 0.50 -51.57 -26.28
CA VAL A 42 1.68 -50.84 -26.78
C VAL A 42 1.64 -49.42 -26.20
N PRO A 43 2.49 -49.09 -25.21
CA PRO A 43 2.45 -47.78 -24.57
C PRO A 43 2.90 -46.67 -25.54
N SER A 44 2.02 -45.70 -25.78
CA SER A 44 2.38 -44.48 -26.51
C SER A 44 3.28 -43.59 -25.65
N LYS A 45 4.33 -43.04 -26.26
CA LYS A 45 5.16 -41.98 -25.65
C LYS A 45 4.43 -40.62 -25.63
N ASN A 46 3.39 -40.46 -26.45
CA ASN A 46 2.58 -39.24 -26.53
C ASN A 46 1.47 -39.26 -25.46
N LYS A 47 1.84 -39.26 -24.18
CA LYS A 47 0.91 -39.24 -23.04
C LYS A 47 1.33 -38.20 -22.00
N SER A 48 0.38 -37.82 -21.14
CA SER A 48 0.65 -37.05 -19.92
C SER A 48 -0.21 -37.60 -18.77
N ASN A 49 0.09 -37.21 -17.53
CA ASN A 49 -0.63 -37.66 -16.35
C ASN A 49 -1.97 -36.94 -16.20
N ARG A 50 -2.94 -37.61 -15.58
CA ARG A 50 -4.28 -37.06 -15.37
C ARG A 50 -4.31 -35.97 -14.30
N ILE A 51 -3.57 -36.21 -13.21
CA ILE A 51 -3.41 -35.24 -12.12
C ILE A 51 -2.48 -34.13 -12.58
N LYS A 52 -2.96 -32.89 -12.47
CA LYS A 52 -2.28 -31.66 -12.90
C LYS A 52 -2.15 -30.64 -11.78
N PHE A 53 -2.88 -30.79 -10.67
CA PHE A 53 -2.94 -29.81 -9.59
C PHE A 53 -2.79 -30.45 -8.21
N LEU A 54 -2.31 -29.66 -7.27
CA LEU A 54 -2.34 -29.96 -5.84
C LEU A 54 -3.04 -28.81 -5.13
N VAL A 55 -4.13 -29.10 -4.41
CA VAL A 55 -4.95 -28.08 -3.73
C VAL A 55 -4.84 -28.26 -2.22
N MET A 56 -4.42 -27.20 -1.53
CA MET A 56 -4.30 -27.13 -0.08
C MET A 56 -5.57 -26.53 0.53
N HIS A 57 -6.06 -27.15 1.61
CA HIS A 57 -7.26 -26.76 2.35
C HIS A 57 -6.94 -26.70 3.84
N TYR A 58 -7.73 -25.94 4.60
CA TYR A 58 -7.88 -26.17 6.03
C TYR A 58 -9.25 -26.79 6.31
N THR A 59 -9.35 -27.55 7.38
CA THR A 59 -10.61 -28.24 7.73
C THR A 59 -11.64 -27.35 8.41
N ALA A 60 -11.20 -26.30 9.12
CA ALA A 60 -12.02 -25.38 9.92
C ALA A 60 -12.71 -26.00 11.14
N ILE A 61 -12.43 -27.27 11.42
CA ILE A 61 -12.96 -28.07 12.52
C ILE A 61 -11.85 -28.98 13.04
N ASP A 62 -11.99 -29.44 14.28
CA ASP A 62 -11.06 -30.37 14.91
C ASP A 62 -10.87 -31.68 14.11
N TYR A 63 -9.82 -32.42 14.40
CA TYR A 63 -9.39 -33.63 13.73
C TYR A 63 -10.49 -34.70 13.70
N GLN A 64 -11.13 -35.00 14.83
CA GLN A 64 -12.15 -36.06 14.89
C GLN A 64 -13.37 -35.73 14.02
N LYS A 65 -13.82 -34.47 14.03
CA LYS A 65 -14.89 -34.01 13.14
C LYS A 65 -14.43 -33.99 11.69
N SER A 66 -13.21 -33.54 11.41
CA SER A 66 -12.62 -33.53 10.07
C SER A 66 -12.60 -34.93 9.46
N PHE A 67 -12.08 -35.92 10.20
CA PHE A 67 -12.08 -37.32 9.80
C PHE A 67 -13.50 -37.83 9.52
N SER A 68 -14.44 -37.57 10.44
CA SER A 68 -15.83 -38.01 10.30
C SER A 68 -16.50 -37.41 9.05
N VAL A 69 -16.27 -36.12 8.78
CA VAL A 69 -16.85 -35.42 7.63
C VAL A 69 -16.26 -35.88 6.30
N LEU A 70 -14.95 -36.18 6.26
CA LEU A 70 -14.25 -36.55 5.03
C LEU A 70 -14.37 -38.05 4.68
N VAL A 71 -14.80 -38.91 5.62
CA VAL A 71 -14.86 -40.38 5.45
C VAL A 71 -16.29 -40.92 5.41
N ASN A 72 -17.20 -40.38 6.24
CA ASN A 72 -18.54 -40.96 6.36
C ASN A 72 -19.39 -40.72 5.11
N GLU A 73 -20.18 -41.72 4.73
CA GLU A 73 -21.12 -41.59 3.61
C GLU A 73 -22.15 -40.48 3.86
N GLY A 74 -22.54 -39.77 2.80
CA GLY A 74 -23.62 -38.78 2.84
C GLY A 74 -23.21 -37.34 3.24
N THR A 75 -21.94 -37.09 3.56
CA THR A 75 -21.44 -35.74 3.90
C THR A 75 -21.21 -34.83 2.68
N GLY A 76 -21.03 -35.42 1.51
CA GLY A 76 -20.90 -34.70 0.23
C GLY A 76 -19.53 -34.07 -0.03
N VAL A 77 -18.52 -34.36 0.79
CA VAL A 77 -17.13 -33.86 0.66
C VAL A 77 -16.12 -34.93 1.06
N SER A 78 -14.92 -34.88 0.47
CA SER A 78 -13.78 -35.75 0.83
C SER A 78 -12.46 -35.13 0.35
N SER A 79 -11.32 -35.62 0.84
CA SER A 79 -9.99 -35.24 0.37
C SER A 79 -9.15 -36.48 0.09
N HIS A 80 -8.03 -36.33 -0.61
CA HIS A 80 -7.10 -37.45 -0.79
C HIS A 80 -6.29 -37.68 0.48
N TYR A 81 -5.89 -36.59 1.14
CA TYR A 81 -5.11 -36.62 2.36
C TYR A 81 -5.70 -35.75 3.46
N LEU A 82 -5.52 -36.19 4.71
CA LEU A 82 -5.79 -35.41 5.92
C LEU A 82 -4.51 -35.35 6.77
N VAL A 83 -4.07 -34.15 7.11
CA VAL A 83 -2.89 -33.90 7.95
C VAL A 83 -3.35 -33.37 9.32
N PRO A 84 -3.18 -34.15 10.40
CA PRO A 84 -3.59 -33.75 11.75
C PRO A 84 -2.74 -32.61 12.33
N GLU A 85 -3.14 -32.07 13.47
CA GLU A 85 -2.39 -31.12 14.29
C GLU A 85 -2.11 -31.76 15.67
N ARG A 86 -0.91 -31.63 16.23
CA ARG A 86 -0.58 -32.29 17.52
C ARG A 86 -1.31 -31.72 18.72
N ARG A 87 -1.67 -30.43 18.67
CA ARG A 87 -2.31 -29.71 19.78
C ARG A 87 -3.83 -29.68 19.68
N ASP A 88 -4.39 -30.54 18.84
CA ASP A 88 -5.81 -30.80 18.77
C ASP A 88 -6.21 -31.85 19.82
N ASP A 89 -7.06 -31.47 20.78
CA ASP A 89 -7.53 -32.37 21.85
C ASP A 89 -8.24 -33.63 21.32
N SER A 90 -8.71 -33.59 20.07
CA SER A 90 -9.36 -34.73 19.41
C SER A 90 -8.39 -35.67 18.69
N TYR A 91 -7.11 -35.32 18.59
CA TYR A 91 -6.05 -36.15 18.02
C TYR A 91 -5.21 -36.81 19.13
N GLN A 92 -5.33 -38.13 19.29
CA GLN A 92 -4.77 -38.86 20.45
C GLN A 92 -3.33 -39.40 20.25
N GLU A 93 -2.72 -39.14 19.10
CA GLU A 93 -1.40 -39.68 18.75
C GLU A 93 -0.32 -38.64 19.05
N SER A 94 0.85 -39.09 19.53
CA SER A 94 1.96 -38.18 19.85
C SER A 94 2.66 -37.60 18.61
N ASP A 95 2.66 -38.36 17.52
CA ASP A 95 3.35 -38.02 16.27
C ASP A 95 2.31 -37.73 15.16
N ILE A 96 2.65 -36.83 14.22
CA ILE A 96 1.80 -36.54 13.06
C ILE A 96 1.76 -37.75 12.10
N LYS A 97 0.57 -38.34 11.94
CA LYS A 97 0.30 -39.41 10.98
C LYS A 97 -0.59 -38.88 9.86
N VAL A 98 -0.02 -38.69 8.68
CA VAL A 98 -0.78 -38.32 7.48
C VAL A 98 -1.68 -39.49 7.07
N LEU A 99 -2.97 -39.21 6.88
CA LEU A 99 -3.95 -40.20 6.44
C LEU A 99 -4.22 -40.02 4.96
N GLN A 100 -4.22 -41.12 4.20
CA GLN A 100 -4.78 -41.16 2.85
C GLN A 100 -6.21 -41.67 2.93
N LEU A 101 -7.17 -40.86 2.50
CA LEU A 101 -8.61 -41.16 2.57
C LEU A 101 -9.16 -41.64 1.22
N VAL A 102 -8.59 -41.14 0.12
CA VAL A 102 -8.98 -41.50 -1.26
C VAL A 102 -7.71 -41.82 -2.07
N ASP A 103 -7.76 -42.89 -2.87
CA ASP A 103 -6.68 -43.24 -3.79
C ASP A 103 -6.47 -42.11 -4.82
N GLU A 104 -5.22 -41.73 -5.12
CA GLU A 104 -4.94 -40.62 -6.06
C GLU A 104 -5.41 -40.88 -7.50
N SER A 105 -5.70 -42.13 -7.85
CA SER A 105 -6.30 -42.49 -9.15
C SER A 105 -7.81 -42.25 -9.19
N GLU A 106 -8.45 -42.08 -8.02
CA GLU A 106 -9.85 -41.77 -7.86
C GLU A 106 -10.08 -40.26 -7.68
N ARG A 107 -11.35 -39.85 -7.61
CA ARG A 107 -11.76 -38.44 -7.53
C ARG A 107 -12.28 -38.13 -6.12
N ALA A 108 -11.47 -37.48 -5.28
CA ALA A 108 -11.97 -36.87 -4.05
C ALA A 108 -12.83 -35.62 -4.31
N TRP A 109 -13.71 -35.26 -3.38
CA TRP A 109 -14.67 -34.15 -3.52
C TRP A 109 -14.28 -32.95 -2.65
N HIS A 110 -13.19 -32.28 -2.99
CA HIS A 110 -12.61 -31.21 -2.18
C HIS A 110 -12.73 -29.81 -2.82
N ALA A 111 -12.46 -29.68 -4.11
CA ALA A 111 -12.42 -28.39 -4.81
C ALA A 111 -13.82 -27.78 -5.05
N GLY A 112 -14.83 -28.61 -5.32
CA GLY A 112 -16.16 -28.14 -5.72
C GLY A 112 -16.14 -27.33 -7.02
N ARG A 113 -17.04 -26.34 -7.17
CA ARG A 113 -16.99 -25.39 -8.29
C ARG A 113 -15.70 -24.58 -8.20
N SER A 114 -14.81 -24.82 -9.15
CA SER A 114 -13.45 -24.30 -9.14
C SER A 114 -12.93 -24.05 -10.54
N TYR A 115 -11.94 -23.17 -10.65
CA TYR A 115 -11.22 -22.89 -11.89
C TYR A 115 -9.76 -22.53 -11.60
N TRP A 116 -8.85 -22.99 -12.45
CA TRP A 116 -7.47 -22.53 -12.47
C TRP A 116 -6.85 -22.73 -13.85
N GLN A 117 -6.18 -21.71 -14.36
CA GLN A 117 -5.41 -21.75 -15.62
C GLN A 117 -6.18 -22.38 -16.81
N GLY A 118 -7.46 -22.00 -16.97
CA GLY A 118 -8.31 -22.45 -18.08
C GLY A 118 -9.03 -23.78 -17.86
N ARG A 119 -8.87 -24.41 -16.69
CA ARG A 119 -9.55 -25.66 -16.34
C ARG A 119 -10.60 -25.42 -15.27
N THR A 120 -11.72 -26.11 -15.37
CA THR A 120 -12.82 -26.09 -14.39
C THR A 120 -12.96 -27.45 -13.73
N ASN A 121 -13.74 -27.53 -12.65
CA ASN A 121 -14.02 -28.78 -11.92
C ASN A 121 -12.74 -29.52 -11.51
N LEU A 122 -11.88 -28.83 -10.76
CA LEU A 122 -10.51 -29.29 -10.50
C LEU A 122 -10.43 -30.63 -9.78
N ASN A 123 -11.47 -31.06 -9.05
CA ASN A 123 -11.58 -32.40 -8.48
C ASN A 123 -11.15 -33.50 -9.47
N ASP A 124 -11.45 -33.36 -10.76
CA ASP A 124 -11.16 -34.38 -11.79
C ASP A 124 -9.65 -34.57 -12.06
N GLN A 125 -8.83 -33.60 -11.68
CA GLN A 125 -7.42 -33.47 -12.07
C GLN A 125 -6.53 -32.97 -10.93
N SER A 126 -7.01 -33.01 -9.69
CA SER A 126 -6.27 -32.51 -8.54
C SER A 126 -6.21 -33.53 -7.41
N ILE A 127 -5.08 -33.54 -6.72
CA ILE A 127 -4.99 -34.11 -5.38
C ILE A 127 -5.35 -33.01 -4.37
N GLY A 128 -6.08 -33.37 -3.34
CA GLY A 128 -6.59 -32.46 -2.31
C GLY A 128 -6.04 -32.86 -0.95
N ILE A 129 -5.37 -31.93 -0.27
CA ILE A 129 -4.82 -32.13 1.07
C ILE A 129 -5.56 -31.22 2.04
N GLU A 130 -6.28 -31.83 2.98
CA GLU A 130 -6.93 -31.16 4.11
C GLU A 130 -5.97 -31.11 5.29
N ILE A 131 -5.79 -29.93 5.87
CA ILE A 131 -4.87 -29.71 6.98
C ILE A 131 -5.69 -29.22 8.17
N VAL A 132 -5.60 -29.93 9.30
CA VAL A 132 -6.37 -29.55 10.49
C VAL A 132 -5.87 -28.19 10.98
N ASN A 133 -6.72 -27.19 10.85
CA ASN A 133 -6.47 -25.82 11.29
C ASN A 133 -7.82 -25.10 11.42
N VAL A 134 -8.06 -24.43 12.55
CA VAL A 134 -9.39 -23.95 12.94
C VAL A 134 -9.41 -22.41 13.07
N PRO A 135 -9.68 -21.66 11.99
CA PRO A 135 -9.84 -20.22 12.07
C PRO A 135 -11.12 -19.82 12.82
N ASN A 136 -11.05 -18.72 13.54
CA ASN A 136 -12.17 -18.16 14.28
C ASN A 136 -12.69 -16.88 13.58
N CYS A 137 -13.88 -16.96 12.99
CA CYS A 137 -14.51 -15.85 12.27
C CYS A 137 -15.72 -15.30 13.04
N HIS A 138 -15.68 -14.02 13.41
CA HIS A 138 -16.80 -13.32 14.04
C HIS A 138 -17.55 -12.49 12.99
N LYS A 139 -18.89 -12.54 13.01
CA LYS A 139 -19.74 -11.59 12.28
C LYS A 139 -20.04 -10.41 13.20
N GLU A 140 -19.78 -9.18 12.78
CA GLU A 140 -20.30 -8.02 13.50
C GLU A 140 -21.82 -7.94 13.26
N THR A 141 -22.60 -8.24 14.29
CA THR A 141 -24.00 -7.77 14.34
C THR A 141 -23.95 -6.31 14.74
N ILE A 142 -24.14 -5.41 13.78
CA ILE A 142 -24.52 -4.01 14.08
C ILE A 142 -25.90 -4.09 14.73
N VAL A 143 -25.96 -3.94 16.04
CA VAL A 143 -27.21 -3.78 16.77
C VAL A 143 -27.61 -2.31 16.63
N GLU A 144 -28.43 -1.99 15.63
CA GLU A 144 -29.18 -0.74 15.65
C GLU A 144 -30.33 -0.92 16.66
N GLU A 145 -30.23 -0.27 17.83
CA GLU A 145 -31.36 -0.08 18.73
C GLU A 145 -32.39 0.81 18.03
N TYR A 146 -33.42 0.19 17.44
CA TYR A 146 -34.71 0.82 17.22
C TYR A 146 -35.76 0.16 18.09
N ASP A 147 -36.45 0.98 18.87
CA ASP A 147 -37.59 0.64 19.73
C ASP A 147 -38.71 -0.08 18.96
N ASN A 148 -39.25 -1.12 19.60
CA ASN A 148 -40.59 -1.71 19.50
C ASN A 148 -41.21 -1.99 18.11
N GLU A 149 -41.36 -3.28 17.76
CA GLU A 149 -42.66 -3.97 17.81
C GLU A 149 -42.53 -5.47 17.48
N LEU A 150 -43.32 -6.25 18.21
CA LEU A 150 -43.46 -7.70 18.09
C LEU A 150 -44.03 -8.10 16.72
N VAL A 151 -43.27 -8.86 15.92
CA VAL A 151 -43.85 -9.78 14.94
C VAL A 151 -43.15 -11.13 15.06
N THR A 152 -43.93 -12.12 15.45
CA THR A 152 -43.58 -13.53 15.51
C THR A 152 -44.03 -14.16 14.20
N GLU A 153 -43.12 -14.75 13.42
CA GLU A 153 -43.37 -15.91 12.54
C GLU A 153 -42.03 -16.58 12.13
N PRO A 154 -41.97 -17.92 12.02
CA PRO A 154 -40.76 -18.65 11.66
C PRO A 154 -40.57 -18.70 10.15
N VAL A 155 -39.60 -17.95 9.62
CA VAL A 155 -39.20 -18.01 8.21
C VAL A 155 -38.14 -19.10 8.03
N GLU A 156 -38.39 -20.03 7.11
CA GLU A 156 -37.44 -21.07 6.66
C GLU A 156 -36.07 -20.48 6.24
N PRO A 157 -34.95 -21.21 6.41
CA PRO A 157 -33.63 -20.70 6.05
C PRO A 157 -33.50 -20.50 4.53
N PRO A 158 -33.12 -19.31 4.03
CA PRO A 158 -32.95 -19.10 2.60
C PRO A 158 -31.73 -19.86 2.08
N ARG A 159 -31.88 -20.39 0.87
CA ARG A 159 -30.80 -20.93 0.04
C ARG A 159 -29.70 -19.89 -0.15
N PHE A 160 -28.45 -20.31 0.08
CA PHE A 160 -27.17 -19.71 -0.34
C PHE A 160 -27.23 -18.25 -0.82
N GLN A 161 -26.97 -17.31 0.09
CA GLN A 161 -26.53 -15.96 -0.23
C GLN A 161 -24.99 -15.87 -0.10
N PRO A 162 -24.29 -15.04 -0.91
CA PRO A 162 -22.87 -14.76 -0.71
C PRO A 162 -22.65 -14.18 0.70
N ARG A 163 -21.52 -14.53 1.34
CA ARG A 163 -21.16 -13.98 2.64
C ARG A 163 -20.87 -12.47 2.48
N PRO A 164 -21.40 -11.59 3.35
CA PRO A 164 -20.94 -10.21 3.39
C PRO A 164 -19.46 -10.18 3.79
N LEU A 165 -18.70 -9.22 3.26
CA LEU A 165 -17.28 -8.98 3.54
C LEU A 165 -16.96 -8.58 5.00
N GLU A 166 -17.93 -8.61 5.91
CA GLU A 166 -17.85 -8.08 7.29
C GLU A 166 -17.69 -9.16 8.38
N SER A 167 -16.98 -10.26 8.08
CA SER A 167 -16.55 -11.21 9.12
C SER A 167 -15.06 -11.08 9.39
N ILE A 168 -14.69 -10.63 10.58
CA ILE A 168 -13.29 -10.61 11.04
C ILE A 168 -12.89 -12.04 11.38
N CYS A 169 -11.94 -12.58 10.62
CA CYS A 169 -11.38 -13.91 10.82
C CYS A 169 -9.98 -13.85 11.45
N TYR A 170 -9.79 -14.56 12.55
CA TYR A 170 -8.51 -14.85 13.15
C TYR A 170 -8.03 -16.22 12.66
N TYR A 171 -6.90 -16.24 11.97
CA TYR A 171 -6.29 -17.46 11.45
C TYR A 171 -5.15 -17.89 12.40
N PRO A 172 -5.19 -19.11 12.98
CA PRO A 172 -4.09 -19.64 13.77
C PRO A 172 -2.89 -20.05 12.89
N ASP A 173 -1.74 -20.17 13.56
CA ASP A 173 -0.51 -20.67 12.95
C ASP A 173 -0.60 -22.19 12.80
N TYR A 174 -0.10 -22.71 11.68
CA TYR A 174 0.02 -24.16 11.48
C TYR A 174 1.15 -24.73 12.36
N ASP A 175 0.95 -25.94 12.91
CA ASP A 175 1.97 -26.63 13.71
C ASP A 175 3.22 -26.90 12.85
N PRO A 176 4.43 -26.54 13.30
CA PRO A 176 5.65 -26.82 12.55
C PRO A 176 5.82 -28.28 12.11
N GLU A 177 5.45 -29.26 12.95
CA GLU A 177 5.57 -30.69 12.59
C GLU A 177 4.50 -31.12 11.58
N GLN A 178 3.33 -30.49 11.62
CA GLN A 178 2.29 -30.64 10.59
C GLN A 178 2.80 -30.13 9.23
N ILE A 179 3.50 -29.00 9.21
CA ILE A 179 4.11 -28.44 7.99
C ILE A 179 5.28 -29.30 7.48
N GLU A 180 6.10 -29.87 8.35
CA GLU A 180 7.16 -30.81 7.96
C GLU A 180 6.59 -32.06 7.29
N ALA A 181 5.55 -32.66 7.88
CA ALA A 181 4.84 -33.80 7.30
C ALA A 181 4.22 -33.45 5.94
N LEU A 182 3.62 -32.25 5.83
CA LEU A 182 3.06 -31.75 4.58
C LEU A 182 4.13 -31.57 3.49
N ILE A 183 5.30 -31.04 3.83
CA ILE A 183 6.43 -30.89 2.89
C ILE A 183 6.89 -32.25 2.38
N ALA A 184 7.03 -33.24 3.27
CA ALA A 184 7.43 -34.60 2.91
C ALA A 184 6.40 -35.26 1.99
N LEU A 185 5.12 -35.21 2.35
CA LEU A 185 4.01 -35.70 1.54
C LEU A 185 3.99 -35.04 0.16
N THR A 186 4.08 -33.72 0.11
CA THR A 186 3.99 -32.97 -1.14
C THR A 186 5.14 -33.32 -2.08
N LYS A 187 6.37 -33.46 -1.58
CA LYS A 187 7.51 -33.91 -2.41
C LYS A 187 7.29 -35.29 -3.01
N ASP A 188 6.71 -36.21 -2.24
CA ASP A 188 6.40 -37.55 -2.73
C ASP A 188 5.30 -37.52 -3.81
N ILE A 189 4.24 -36.74 -3.61
CA ILE A 189 3.17 -36.53 -4.61
C ILE A 189 3.75 -35.96 -5.91
N LEU A 190 4.60 -34.92 -5.83
CA LEU A 190 5.20 -34.28 -7.01
C LEU A 190 6.14 -35.22 -7.77
N LYS A 191 6.86 -36.11 -7.06
CA LYS A 191 7.69 -37.14 -7.69
C LYS A 191 6.86 -38.13 -8.52
N ARG A 192 5.64 -38.45 -8.06
CA ARG A 192 4.70 -39.35 -8.75
C ARG A 192 3.89 -38.65 -9.84
N ASN A 193 3.76 -37.32 -9.77
CA ASN A 193 2.96 -36.51 -10.67
C ASN A 193 3.80 -35.38 -11.31
N PRO A 194 4.71 -35.69 -12.26
CA PRO A 194 5.68 -34.73 -12.79
C PRO A 194 5.08 -33.59 -13.64
N ASP A 195 3.78 -33.67 -13.96
CA ASP A 195 3.07 -32.60 -14.69
C ASP A 195 2.52 -31.50 -13.77
N ILE A 196 2.64 -31.66 -12.44
CA ILE A 196 2.31 -30.60 -11.47
C ILE A 196 3.53 -29.67 -11.37
N GLY A 197 3.44 -28.51 -12.02
CA GLY A 197 4.45 -27.47 -11.90
C GLY A 197 4.20 -26.54 -10.69
N PRO A 198 5.12 -25.58 -10.46
CA PRO A 198 5.05 -24.66 -9.32
C PRO A 198 3.74 -23.87 -9.23
N THR A 199 3.19 -23.44 -10.37
CA THR A 199 1.95 -22.64 -10.40
C THR A 199 0.68 -23.47 -10.34
N GLN A 200 0.80 -24.80 -10.20
CA GLN A 200 -0.32 -25.73 -10.04
C GLN A 200 -0.47 -26.24 -8.60
N ILE A 201 0.33 -25.73 -7.67
CA ILE A 201 0.22 -25.97 -6.24
C ILE A 201 -0.40 -24.73 -5.61
N ILE A 202 -1.65 -24.85 -5.17
CA ILE A 202 -2.55 -23.72 -4.95
C ILE A 202 -3.43 -23.93 -3.73
N GLY A 203 -3.94 -22.83 -3.15
CA GLY A 203 -4.97 -22.88 -2.12
C GLY A 203 -6.36 -23.06 -2.70
N HIS A 204 -7.32 -23.48 -1.86
CA HIS A 204 -8.72 -23.50 -2.26
C HIS A 204 -9.26 -22.10 -2.60
N SER A 205 -8.75 -21.08 -1.91
CA SER A 205 -9.03 -19.66 -2.18
C SER A 205 -8.66 -19.25 -3.59
N ASP A 206 -7.57 -19.79 -4.15
CA ASP A 206 -7.09 -19.39 -5.47
C ASP A 206 -8.02 -19.88 -6.59
N ILE A 207 -8.62 -21.05 -6.38
CA ILE A 207 -9.48 -21.71 -7.37
C ILE A 207 -10.96 -21.42 -7.18
N ALA A 208 -11.33 -20.86 -6.02
CA ALA A 208 -12.68 -20.43 -5.70
C ALA A 208 -12.70 -19.11 -4.89
N PRO A 209 -12.16 -18.01 -5.44
CA PRO A 209 -12.13 -16.71 -4.77
C PRO A 209 -13.52 -16.25 -4.33
N GLY A 210 -13.61 -15.61 -3.16
CA GLY A 210 -14.87 -15.12 -2.58
C GLY A 210 -15.77 -16.21 -1.97
N ARG A 211 -15.66 -17.48 -2.43
CA ARG A 211 -16.35 -18.62 -1.83
C ARG A 211 -15.54 -19.25 -0.69
N LYS A 212 -14.22 -19.31 -0.87
CA LYS A 212 -13.26 -20.04 -0.03
C LYS A 212 -12.11 -19.12 0.37
N SER A 213 -11.59 -19.30 1.58
CA SER A 213 -10.46 -18.53 2.13
C SER A 213 -9.32 -19.41 2.61
N ASP A 214 -9.44 -20.72 2.47
CA ASP A 214 -8.46 -21.72 2.85
C ASP A 214 -7.36 -21.90 1.78
N PRO A 215 -6.10 -22.17 2.17
CA PRO A 215 -5.61 -22.44 3.53
C PRO A 215 -5.33 -21.17 4.37
N GLY A 216 -5.68 -19.98 3.86
CA GLY A 216 -5.61 -18.72 4.60
C GLY A 216 -4.21 -18.11 4.70
N PRO A 217 -4.12 -16.86 5.19
CA PRO A 217 -2.88 -16.08 5.16
C PRO A 217 -1.79 -16.58 6.12
N ARG A 218 -2.10 -17.49 7.05
CA ARG A 218 -1.08 -18.08 7.94
C ARG A 218 -0.44 -19.34 7.36
N PHE A 219 -0.93 -19.82 6.21
CA PHE A 219 -0.32 -20.96 5.55
C PHE A 219 1.08 -20.59 5.00
N PRO A 220 2.13 -21.37 5.28
CA PRO A 220 3.51 -20.92 5.06
C PRO A 220 4.00 -21.17 3.63
N TRP A 221 3.34 -20.58 2.63
CA TRP A 221 3.67 -20.73 1.20
C TRP A 221 5.16 -20.50 0.89
N GLN A 222 5.78 -19.47 1.47
CA GLN A 222 7.20 -19.19 1.27
C GLN A 222 8.11 -20.30 1.84
N GLN A 223 7.72 -20.95 2.94
CA GLN A 223 8.47 -22.08 3.51
C GLN A 223 8.42 -23.28 2.57
N LEU A 224 7.24 -23.58 2.02
CA LEU A 224 7.08 -24.62 1.00
C LEU A 224 7.92 -24.31 -0.24
N TYR A 225 7.89 -23.07 -0.73
CA TYR A 225 8.70 -22.63 -1.86
C TYR A 225 10.20 -22.86 -1.62
N ARG A 226 10.72 -22.49 -0.45
CA ARG A 226 12.11 -22.75 -0.06
C ARG A 226 12.45 -24.23 0.00
N ALA A 227 11.45 -25.09 0.24
CA ALA A 227 11.59 -26.54 0.16
C ALA A 227 11.45 -27.10 -1.28
N GLY A 228 11.26 -26.24 -2.29
CA GLY A 228 11.09 -26.62 -3.69
C GLY A 228 9.64 -26.89 -4.10
N ILE A 229 8.66 -26.41 -3.35
CA ILE A 229 7.23 -26.69 -3.53
C ILE A 229 6.48 -25.39 -3.81
N GLY A 230 5.80 -25.32 -4.96
CA GLY A 230 4.93 -24.18 -5.29
C GLY A 230 5.67 -22.99 -5.90
N ALA A 231 4.89 -21.97 -6.27
CA ALA A 231 5.40 -20.76 -6.89
C ALA A 231 5.69 -19.68 -5.84
N TRP A 232 6.73 -18.88 -6.09
CA TRP A 232 7.04 -17.67 -5.31
C TRP A 232 7.86 -16.71 -6.17
N TYR A 233 7.79 -15.42 -5.87
CA TYR A 233 8.56 -14.39 -6.56
C TYR A 233 9.96 -14.21 -5.96
N GLU A 234 10.88 -13.64 -6.73
CA GLU A 234 12.15 -13.12 -6.20
C GLU A 234 11.99 -11.65 -5.79
N LYS A 235 12.73 -11.22 -4.76
CA LYS A 235 12.57 -9.86 -4.21
C LYS A 235 13.02 -8.80 -5.20
N GLU A 236 14.05 -9.10 -5.98
CA GLU A 236 14.66 -8.22 -6.97
C GLU A 236 13.68 -7.96 -8.13
N ASP A 237 12.97 -9.00 -8.59
CA ASP A 237 11.95 -8.88 -9.63
C ASP A 237 10.75 -8.05 -9.14
N VAL A 238 10.33 -8.25 -7.88
CA VAL A 238 9.30 -7.41 -7.27
C VAL A 238 9.77 -5.97 -7.20
N GLN A 239 11.01 -5.70 -6.76
CA GLN A 239 11.53 -4.34 -6.68
C GLN A 239 11.53 -3.65 -8.05
N LYS A 240 11.95 -4.33 -9.11
CA LYS A 240 11.94 -3.83 -10.50
C LYS A 240 10.55 -3.30 -10.92
N TYR A 241 9.50 -4.11 -10.74
CA TYR A 241 8.15 -3.69 -11.09
C TYR A 241 7.58 -2.66 -10.10
N TRP A 242 7.97 -2.75 -8.82
CA TRP A 242 7.53 -1.83 -7.79
C TRP A 242 8.02 -0.42 -8.07
N ASP A 243 9.31 -0.24 -8.37
CA ASP A 243 9.88 1.06 -8.73
C ASP A 243 9.10 1.68 -9.91
N THR A 244 8.79 0.87 -10.92
CA THR A 244 8.01 1.33 -12.09
C THR A 244 6.60 1.79 -11.71
N PHE A 245 5.87 1.00 -10.92
CA PHE A 245 4.49 1.32 -10.53
C PHE A 245 4.38 2.42 -9.47
N LEU A 246 5.48 2.75 -8.78
CA LEU A 246 5.56 3.95 -7.95
C LEU A 246 5.78 5.21 -8.80
N ASP A 247 6.57 5.11 -9.87
CA ASP A 247 6.91 6.25 -10.72
C ASP A 247 5.80 6.61 -11.73
N SER A 248 5.02 5.62 -12.17
CA SER A 248 4.08 5.75 -13.31
C SER A 248 2.65 5.28 -13.02
N ASP A 249 2.23 5.28 -11.74
CA ASP A 249 0.97 4.70 -11.24
C ASP A 249 0.83 3.18 -11.48
N ILE A 250 0.00 2.53 -10.67
CA ILE A 250 -0.31 1.11 -10.83
C ILE A 250 -1.11 0.85 -12.12
N PRO A 251 -1.04 -0.36 -12.69
CA PRO A 251 -1.92 -0.72 -13.80
C PRO A 251 -3.40 -0.55 -13.42
N ASN A 252 -4.22 -0.09 -14.36
CA ASN A 252 -5.66 0.06 -14.16
C ASN A 252 -6.35 -1.30 -13.89
N ALA A 253 -7.62 -1.26 -13.49
CA ALA A 253 -8.38 -2.46 -13.14
C ALA A 253 -8.40 -3.51 -14.27
N GLY A 254 -8.54 -3.09 -15.53
CA GLY A 254 -8.53 -3.99 -16.69
C GLY A 254 -7.21 -4.74 -16.84
N VAL A 255 -6.08 -4.03 -16.76
CA VAL A 255 -4.75 -4.68 -16.84
C VAL A 255 -4.50 -5.61 -15.66
N ILE A 256 -4.90 -5.23 -14.44
CA ILE A 256 -4.79 -6.10 -13.26
C ILE A 256 -5.65 -7.35 -13.40
N GLN A 257 -6.90 -7.24 -13.85
CA GLN A 257 -7.79 -8.37 -14.11
C GLN A 257 -7.19 -9.30 -15.17
N ALA A 258 -6.68 -8.75 -16.27
CA ALA A 258 -6.00 -9.50 -17.32
C ALA A 258 -4.75 -10.23 -16.81
N ALA A 259 -3.99 -9.58 -15.92
CA ALA A 259 -2.79 -10.14 -15.29
C ALA A 259 -3.13 -11.28 -14.32
N LEU A 260 -4.14 -11.11 -13.47
CA LEU A 260 -4.65 -12.16 -12.57
C LEU A 260 -5.17 -13.37 -13.36
N ASN A 261 -5.94 -13.13 -14.42
CA ASN A 261 -6.41 -14.18 -15.34
C ASN A 261 -5.22 -14.91 -16.00
N SER A 262 -4.24 -14.15 -16.47
CA SER A 262 -3.03 -14.67 -17.12
C SER A 262 -2.15 -15.50 -16.19
N TYR A 263 -2.19 -15.23 -14.88
CA TYR A 263 -1.51 -16.06 -13.88
C TYR A 263 -2.26 -17.37 -13.62
N GLY A 264 -3.59 -17.29 -13.49
CA GLY A 264 -4.43 -18.49 -13.38
C GLY A 264 -5.83 -18.32 -12.80
N TYR A 265 -6.17 -17.16 -12.24
CA TYR A 265 -7.44 -16.95 -11.55
C TYR A 265 -8.64 -16.90 -12.50
N GLN A 266 -9.81 -17.29 -12.00
CA GLN A 266 -11.08 -17.07 -12.70
C GLN A 266 -11.53 -15.63 -12.49
N ILE A 267 -11.22 -14.77 -13.46
CA ILE A 267 -11.62 -13.38 -13.44
C ILE A 267 -11.90 -12.91 -14.86
N ILE A 268 -12.97 -12.15 -15.01
CA ILE A 268 -13.37 -11.47 -16.24
C ILE A 268 -12.80 -10.06 -16.19
N GLU A 269 -12.28 -9.60 -17.31
CA GLU A 269 -11.83 -8.23 -17.47
C GLU A 269 -13.04 -7.31 -17.67
N THR A 270 -13.44 -6.59 -16.62
CA THR A 270 -14.54 -5.63 -16.62
C THR A 270 -14.07 -4.18 -16.70
N GLY A 271 -12.78 -3.93 -16.41
CA GLY A 271 -12.19 -2.58 -16.42
C GLY A 271 -12.53 -1.73 -15.18
N ILE A 272 -13.27 -2.27 -14.21
CA ILE A 272 -13.63 -1.61 -12.95
C ILE A 272 -13.24 -2.47 -11.74
N TRP A 273 -13.03 -1.83 -10.59
CA TRP A 273 -12.74 -2.52 -9.33
C TRP A 273 -14.02 -3.12 -8.71
N ASP A 274 -14.50 -4.22 -9.29
CA ASP A 274 -15.70 -4.93 -8.84
C ASP A 274 -15.42 -5.94 -7.71
N GLU A 275 -16.49 -6.51 -7.13
CA GLU A 275 -16.42 -7.49 -6.03
C GLU A 275 -15.61 -8.73 -6.40
N GLN A 276 -15.69 -9.17 -7.66
CA GLN A 276 -14.88 -10.28 -8.18
C GLN A 276 -13.39 -9.94 -8.08
N THR A 277 -13.03 -8.71 -8.43
CA THR A 277 -11.65 -8.23 -8.43
C THR A 277 -11.12 -8.18 -7.01
N GLU A 278 -11.91 -7.65 -6.08
CA GLU A 278 -11.57 -7.61 -4.66
C GLU A 278 -11.36 -9.03 -4.08
N ALA A 279 -12.27 -9.96 -4.37
CA ALA A 279 -12.18 -11.35 -3.91
C ALA A 279 -10.93 -12.08 -4.44
N VAL A 280 -10.59 -11.86 -5.72
CA VAL A 280 -9.41 -12.44 -6.36
C VAL A 280 -8.13 -11.83 -5.80
N ILE A 281 -8.09 -10.49 -5.63
CA ILE A 281 -6.94 -9.80 -5.01
C ILE A 281 -6.73 -10.30 -3.58
N SER A 282 -7.80 -10.44 -2.79
CA SER A 282 -7.70 -10.96 -1.42
C SER A 282 -7.14 -12.39 -1.40
N SER A 283 -7.56 -13.25 -2.32
CA SER A 283 -7.05 -14.63 -2.43
C SER A 283 -5.57 -14.65 -2.80
N PHE A 284 -5.18 -13.84 -3.80
CA PHE A 284 -3.80 -13.64 -4.20
C PHE A 284 -2.92 -13.13 -3.06
N GLN A 285 -3.39 -12.13 -2.31
CA GLN A 285 -2.67 -11.58 -1.16
C GLN A 285 -2.52 -12.63 -0.07
N ALA A 286 -3.56 -13.42 0.24
CA ALA A 286 -3.45 -14.49 1.23
C ALA A 286 -2.38 -15.53 0.84
N HIS A 287 -2.19 -15.79 -0.45
CA HIS A 287 -1.15 -16.68 -0.95
C HIS A 287 0.24 -16.02 -0.93
N PHE A 288 0.41 -14.88 -1.61
CA PHE A 288 1.73 -14.32 -1.93
C PHE A 288 2.15 -13.12 -1.07
N ILE A 289 1.21 -12.42 -0.43
CA ILE A 289 1.46 -11.21 0.39
C ILE A 289 0.71 -11.32 1.73
N PRO A 290 0.88 -12.41 2.51
CA PRO A 290 0.00 -12.75 3.62
C PRO A 290 -0.02 -11.74 4.78
N TRP A 291 0.97 -10.86 4.87
CA TRP A 291 1.01 -9.77 5.87
C TRP A 291 0.09 -8.59 5.52
N GLN A 292 -0.51 -8.56 4.32
CA GLN A 292 -1.37 -7.49 3.85
C GLN A 292 -2.48 -8.02 2.93
N VAL A 293 -3.50 -8.63 3.53
CA VAL A 293 -4.72 -9.06 2.84
C VAL A 293 -5.79 -7.98 2.99
N THR A 294 -5.93 -7.12 2.00
CA THR A 294 -6.87 -5.98 1.99
C THR A 294 -7.95 -6.10 0.93
N GLY A 295 -7.80 -7.00 -0.05
CA GLY A 295 -8.65 -7.06 -1.23
C GLY A 295 -8.44 -5.91 -2.22
N LYS A 296 -7.55 -4.96 -1.92
CA LYS A 296 -7.32 -3.76 -2.73
C LYS A 296 -5.99 -3.81 -3.46
N ALA A 297 -5.98 -3.38 -4.71
CA ALA A 297 -4.74 -3.22 -5.49
C ALA A 297 -3.91 -2.06 -4.97
N ASN A 298 -2.60 -2.27 -4.87
CA ASN A 298 -1.59 -1.24 -4.60
C ASN A 298 -0.30 -1.59 -5.36
N ALA A 299 0.71 -0.72 -5.32
CA ALA A 299 1.96 -0.90 -6.08
C ALA A 299 2.68 -2.20 -5.71
N GLN A 300 2.72 -2.56 -4.43
CA GLN A 300 3.29 -3.82 -3.96
C GLN A 300 2.59 -5.03 -4.57
N PHE A 301 1.26 -5.06 -4.51
CA PHE A 301 0.45 -6.13 -5.09
C PHE A 301 0.68 -6.25 -6.60
N ALA A 302 0.60 -5.14 -7.34
CA ALA A 302 0.80 -5.13 -8.78
C ALA A 302 2.21 -5.63 -9.14
N ALA A 303 3.23 -5.17 -8.42
CA ALA A 303 4.61 -5.59 -8.62
C ALA A 303 4.82 -7.08 -8.33
N THR A 304 4.23 -7.61 -7.27
CA THR A 304 4.27 -9.04 -6.95
C THR A 304 3.58 -9.89 -8.02
N LEU A 305 2.43 -9.45 -8.53
CA LEU A 305 1.73 -10.12 -9.63
C LEU A 305 2.57 -10.15 -10.91
N PHE A 306 3.14 -9.00 -11.30
CA PHE A 306 3.97 -8.91 -12.50
C PHE A 306 5.30 -9.67 -12.35
N ALA A 307 5.93 -9.69 -11.18
CA ALA A 307 7.12 -10.50 -10.92
C ALA A 307 6.83 -12.01 -11.03
N LEU A 308 5.69 -12.47 -10.51
CA LEU A 308 5.26 -13.86 -10.68
C LEU A 308 4.97 -14.19 -12.15
N LEU A 309 4.32 -13.29 -12.88
CA LEU A 309 4.10 -13.44 -14.32
C LEU A 309 5.43 -13.48 -15.09
N ASP A 310 6.38 -12.62 -14.76
CA ASP A 310 7.68 -12.55 -15.44
C ASP A 310 8.45 -13.87 -15.26
N LYS A 311 8.47 -14.37 -14.01
CA LYS A 311 9.17 -15.60 -13.65
C LYS A 311 8.56 -16.86 -14.27
N TYR A 312 7.22 -16.98 -14.24
CA TYR A 312 6.54 -18.23 -14.63
C TYR A 312 5.90 -18.18 -16.02
N PHE A 313 5.65 -16.98 -16.56
CA PHE A 313 4.96 -16.74 -17.83
C PHE A 313 5.52 -15.49 -18.57
N PRO A 314 6.84 -15.42 -18.87
CA PRO A 314 7.49 -14.18 -19.32
C PRO A 314 6.84 -13.55 -20.57
N LYS A 315 6.41 -14.36 -21.55
CA LYS A 315 5.69 -13.87 -22.75
C LYS A 315 4.31 -13.29 -22.46
N ARG A 316 3.68 -13.66 -21.35
CA ARG A 316 2.42 -13.06 -20.88
C ARG A 316 2.73 -11.75 -20.16
N ALA A 317 3.74 -11.75 -19.29
CA ALA A 317 4.22 -10.55 -18.60
C ALA A 317 4.60 -9.44 -19.58
N GLU A 318 5.42 -9.74 -20.59
CA GLU A 318 5.85 -8.80 -21.63
C GLU A 318 4.64 -8.14 -22.35
N ARG A 319 3.65 -8.94 -22.76
CA ARG A 319 2.44 -8.42 -23.43
C ARG A 319 1.58 -7.56 -22.52
N LEU A 320 1.40 -7.98 -21.27
CA LEU A 320 0.62 -7.23 -20.28
C LEU A 320 1.34 -5.93 -19.89
N PHE A 321 2.66 -5.95 -19.83
CA PHE A 321 3.46 -4.79 -19.49
C PHE A 321 3.49 -3.78 -20.65
N ALA A 322 3.60 -4.24 -21.90
CA ALA A 322 3.45 -3.36 -23.06
C ALA A 322 2.03 -2.74 -23.11
N ARG A 323 0.99 -3.51 -22.75
CA ARG A 323 -0.37 -2.99 -22.60
C ARG A 323 -0.45 -1.94 -21.50
N TYR A 324 0.11 -2.22 -20.32
CA TYR A 324 0.24 -1.26 -19.22
C TYR A 324 0.91 0.03 -19.69
N GLU A 325 2.07 -0.04 -20.35
CA GLU A 325 2.77 1.14 -20.86
C GLU A 325 1.90 1.92 -21.85
N SER A 326 1.20 1.24 -22.77
CA SER A 326 0.30 1.90 -23.72
C SER A 326 -0.91 2.55 -23.07
N GLU A 327 -1.53 1.90 -22.09
CA GLU A 327 -2.73 2.40 -21.40
C GLU A 327 -2.39 3.45 -20.35
N ASN A 328 -1.21 3.39 -19.72
CA ASN A 328 -0.70 4.45 -18.86
C ASN A 328 -0.17 5.65 -19.66
N TYR A 329 0.30 5.46 -20.89
CA TYR A 329 0.56 6.59 -21.79
C TYR A 329 -0.73 7.36 -22.13
N PHE A 330 -1.88 6.68 -22.21
CA PHE A 330 -3.19 7.31 -22.37
C PHE A 330 -3.82 7.79 -21.04
N ASN A 331 -3.55 7.12 -19.92
CA ASN A 331 -4.00 7.51 -18.58
C ASN A 331 -3.08 8.56 -17.89
N GLN A 332 -1.99 9.00 -18.52
CA GLN A 332 -1.29 10.25 -18.19
C GLN A 332 -2.11 11.51 -18.56
N GLN A 333 -3.35 11.34 -19.01
CA GLN A 333 -4.38 12.37 -18.98
C GLN A 333 -5.55 11.96 -18.06
N PRO A 334 -5.39 11.93 -16.74
CA PRO A 334 -6.50 12.36 -15.90
C PRO A 334 -6.60 13.88 -16.09
N GLU A 335 -7.77 14.41 -16.43
CA GLU A 335 -8.08 15.83 -16.23
C GLU A 335 -8.10 16.15 -14.71
N TYR A 336 -6.97 15.97 -14.02
CA TYR A 336 -6.49 17.10 -13.25
C TYR A 336 -5.97 18.09 -14.28
N ILE A 337 -6.84 18.99 -14.74
CA ILE A 337 -6.35 20.26 -15.27
C ILE A 337 -5.62 20.88 -14.08
N ALA A 338 -4.31 20.63 -13.99
CA ALA A 338 -3.43 21.39 -13.13
C ALA A 338 -3.74 22.83 -13.50
N LYS A 339 -4.39 23.56 -12.59
CA LYS A 339 -4.79 24.93 -12.86
C LYS A 339 -3.59 25.63 -13.47
N GLN A 340 -3.76 26.18 -14.67
CA GLN A 340 -2.69 26.85 -15.40
C GLN A 340 -2.27 28.16 -14.69
N GLY A 341 -2.93 28.51 -13.59
CA GLY A 341 -2.59 29.60 -12.71
C GLY A 341 -3.33 29.53 -11.36
N GLN A 342 -3.21 30.60 -10.58
CA GLN A 342 -3.92 30.79 -9.30
C GLN A 342 -5.44 30.78 -9.50
N VAL A 343 -5.86 31.37 -10.63
CA VAL A 343 -7.20 31.30 -11.17
C VAL A 343 -7.10 30.57 -12.50
N ASP A 344 -8.03 29.64 -12.72
CA ASP A 344 -8.26 28.95 -13.99
C ASP A 344 -9.71 28.47 -13.93
N GLN A 345 -10.64 29.30 -14.43
CA GLN A 345 -12.08 29.16 -14.20
C GLN A 345 -12.89 29.65 -15.40
N ILE A 346 -13.95 28.91 -15.72
CA ILE A 346 -14.96 29.30 -16.73
C ILE A 346 -15.95 30.30 -16.13
N PHE A 347 -16.27 31.33 -16.90
CA PHE A 347 -17.27 32.36 -16.61
C PHE A 347 -18.28 32.47 -17.76
N PRO A 348 -19.58 32.69 -17.46
CA PRO A 348 -20.15 32.72 -16.10
C PRO A 348 -20.07 31.36 -15.42
N GLN A 349 -19.89 31.36 -14.10
CA GLN A 349 -19.75 30.13 -13.32
C GLN A 349 -21.10 29.38 -13.35
N PRO A 350 -21.10 28.05 -13.59
CA PRO A 350 -22.32 27.28 -13.81
C PRO A 350 -23.24 27.18 -12.58
N LYS A 351 -22.75 27.56 -11.39
CA LYS A 351 -23.51 27.54 -10.14
C LYS A 351 -23.68 28.95 -9.61
N GLU A 352 -24.86 29.53 -9.83
CA GLU A 352 -25.21 30.81 -9.23
C GLU A 352 -25.62 30.61 -7.76
N TYR A 353 -24.94 31.32 -6.86
CA TYR A 353 -25.32 31.39 -5.45
C TYR A 353 -26.44 32.43 -5.27
N LYS A 354 -27.31 32.21 -4.28
CA LYS A 354 -28.38 33.15 -3.90
C LYS A 354 -27.87 34.56 -3.57
N ASN A 355 -26.63 34.67 -3.11
CA ASN A 355 -25.98 35.96 -2.89
C ASN A 355 -25.24 36.39 -4.17
N ALA A 356 -25.82 37.33 -4.92
CA ALA A 356 -25.22 37.86 -6.13
C ALA A 356 -23.81 38.48 -5.91
N LEU A 357 -23.46 38.86 -4.68
CA LEU A 357 -22.14 39.44 -4.36
C LEU A 357 -20.98 38.45 -4.45
N VAL A 358 -21.23 37.14 -4.56
CA VAL A 358 -20.17 36.12 -4.69
C VAL A 358 -20.12 35.48 -6.07
N ASN A 359 -21.12 35.70 -6.93
CA ASN A 359 -21.15 35.13 -8.27
C ASN A 359 -20.07 35.75 -9.16
N ASN A 360 -19.44 34.92 -10.00
CA ASN A 360 -18.42 35.30 -10.98
C ASN A 360 -17.26 36.12 -10.39
N ARG A 361 -16.89 35.82 -9.14
CA ARG A 361 -15.81 36.51 -8.42
C ARG A 361 -14.84 35.50 -7.83
N THR A 362 -13.57 35.88 -7.78
CA THR A 362 -12.53 35.13 -7.10
C THR A 362 -11.39 36.06 -6.68
N THR A 363 -10.40 35.54 -5.97
CA THR A 363 -9.21 36.29 -5.55
C THR A 363 -7.94 35.64 -6.06
N PHE A 364 -6.91 36.44 -6.28
CA PHE A 364 -5.57 35.97 -6.64
C PHE A 364 -4.51 36.81 -5.95
N LYS A 365 -3.27 36.32 -5.84
CA LYS A 365 -2.15 37.10 -5.31
C LYS A 365 -1.34 37.70 -6.45
N ALA A 366 -0.99 38.98 -6.32
CA ALA A 366 -0.09 39.64 -7.26
C ALA A 366 0.77 40.68 -6.54
N TYR A 367 1.69 41.26 -7.29
CA TYR A 367 2.45 42.42 -6.90
C TYR A 367 1.92 43.63 -7.67
N GLU A 368 2.06 44.81 -7.08
CA GLU A 368 1.59 46.06 -7.66
C GLU A 368 2.13 46.25 -9.07
N ASN A 369 1.24 46.61 -10.00
CA ASN A 369 1.56 46.81 -11.42
C ASN A 369 2.19 45.60 -12.13
N LYS A 370 2.08 44.39 -11.58
CA LYS A 370 2.62 43.15 -12.16
C LYS A 370 1.52 42.12 -12.43
N GLY A 371 1.86 41.13 -13.25
CA GLY A 371 1.00 40.00 -13.58
C GLY A 371 0.30 40.15 -14.93
N SER A 372 -0.32 39.06 -15.36
CA SER A 372 -1.12 39.01 -16.58
C SER A 372 -2.38 38.20 -16.35
N LEU A 373 -3.37 38.42 -17.20
CA LEU A 373 -4.58 37.63 -17.30
C LEU A 373 -4.61 37.01 -18.69
N LEU A 374 -4.85 35.71 -18.76
CA LEU A 374 -5.10 34.98 -19.99
C LEU A 374 -6.61 34.76 -20.10
N LEU A 375 -7.19 35.13 -21.23
CA LEU A 375 -8.60 34.90 -21.56
C LEU A 375 -8.62 33.90 -22.71
N ASN A 376 -8.99 32.67 -22.42
CA ASN A 376 -9.28 31.65 -23.42
C ASN A 376 -10.76 31.77 -23.80
N ASN A 377 -11.04 32.34 -24.96
CA ASN A 377 -12.41 32.54 -25.39
C ASN A 377 -12.97 31.21 -25.92
N ILE A 378 -14.09 30.76 -25.37
CA ILE A 378 -14.76 29.55 -25.86
C ILE A 378 -15.63 29.96 -27.05
N ASP A 379 -16.57 30.89 -26.82
CA ASP A 379 -17.56 31.31 -27.81
C ASP A 379 -18.18 32.70 -27.56
N ALA A 380 -17.65 33.50 -26.62
CA ALA A 380 -18.17 34.84 -26.34
C ALA A 380 -17.70 35.87 -27.37
N SER A 381 -18.53 36.88 -27.66
CA SER A 381 -18.15 38.07 -28.44
C SER A 381 -17.58 39.19 -27.57
N SER A 382 -17.95 39.24 -26.29
CA SER A 382 -17.45 40.24 -25.32
C SER A 382 -17.58 39.73 -23.89
N ALA A 383 -16.76 40.28 -22.98
CA ALA A 383 -16.86 40.06 -21.53
C ALA A 383 -16.31 41.28 -20.78
N ASP A 384 -16.99 41.72 -19.72
CA ASP A 384 -16.50 42.77 -18.82
C ASP A 384 -15.70 42.15 -17.69
N ILE A 385 -14.41 42.46 -17.65
CA ILE A 385 -13.48 41.93 -16.64
C ILE A 385 -13.03 43.05 -15.73
N TYR A 386 -13.26 42.91 -14.42
CA TYR A 386 -12.82 43.86 -13.41
C TYR A 386 -11.74 43.27 -12.53
N ILE A 387 -10.68 44.04 -12.34
CA ILE A 387 -9.59 43.75 -11.41
C ILE A 387 -9.58 44.84 -10.35
N ASN A 388 -9.77 44.46 -9.09
CA ASN A 388 -9.90 45.41 -7.97
C ASN A 388 -10.97 46.49 -8.23
N GLY A 389 -12.07 46.11 -8.87
CA GLY A 389 -13.19 47.00 -9.22
C GLY A 389 -12.94 47.92 -10.43
N LYS A 390 -11.74 47.90 -11.02
CA LYS A 390 -11.41 48.68 -12.22
C LYS A 390 -11.60 47.81 -13.47
N LEU A 391 -12.35 48.32 -14.45
CA LEU A 391 -12.62 47.63 -15.73
C LEU A 391 -11.33 47.50 -16.54
N LEU A 392 -10.96 46.27 -16.88
CA LEU A 392 -9.85 45.92 -17.74
C LEU A 392 -10.22 46.30 -19.19
N LYS A 393 -9.40 47.14 -19.82
CA LYS A 393 -9.60 47.51 -21.22
C LYS A 393 -9.36 46.31 -22.14
N ILE A 394 -10.38 45.95 -22.91
CA ILE A 394 -10.36 44.91 -23.93
C ILE A 394 -10.78 45.62 -25.23
N ASP A 395 -9.81 45.98 -26.06
CA ASP A 395 -10.04 46.78 -27.27
C ASP A 395 -10.46 45.89 -28.48
N ASP A 396 -10.45 44.57 -28.31
CA ASP A 396 -10.74 43.59 -29.35
C ASP A 396 -12.15 42.98 -29.19
N THR A 397 -12.82 42.74 -30.32
CA THR A 397 -13.97 41.82 -30.32
C THR A 397 -13.45 40.41 -30.13
N LEU A 398 -14.05 39.65 -29.20
CA LEU A 398 -13.56 38.31 -28.89
C LEU A 398 -13.98 37.32 -29.99
N GLU A 399 -13.01 36.57 -30.52
CA GLU A 399 -13.20 35.53 -31.53
C GLU A 399 -13.20 34.16 -30.85
N ALA A 400 -14.17 33.31 -31.21
CA ALA A 400 -14.32 31.99 -30.61
C ALA A 400 -13.06 31.12 -30.78
N GLY A 401 -12.64 30.45 -29.72
CA GLY A 401 -11.44 29.60 -29.68
C GLY A 401 -10.10 30.33 -29.60
N GLN A 402 -10.08 31.67 -29.57
CA GLN A 402 -8.83 32.45 -29.45
C GLN A 402 -8.41 32.68 -28.00
N GLN A 403 -7.09 32.76 -27.77
CA GLN A 403 -6.51 33.16 -26.48
C GLN A 403 -5.99 34.60 -26.55
N TYR A 404 -6.35 35.39 -25.55
CA TYR A 404 -5.90 36.77 -25.36
C TYR A 404 -5.08 36.89 -24.08
N LYS A 405 -4.07 37.77 -24.10
CA LYS A 405 -3.24 38.05 -22.92
C LYS A 405 -3.28 39.53 -22.59
N PHE A 406 -3.76 39.84 -21.40
CA PHE A 406 -3.86 41.21 -20.89
C PHE A 406 -2.84 41.44 -19.78
N SER A 407 -2.21 42.62 -19.78
CA SER A 407 -1.38 43.06 -18.67
C SER A 407 -2.26 43.51 -17.51
N LEU A 408 -1.87 43.14 -16.29
CA LEU A 408 -2.50 43.65 -15.06
C LEU A 408 -1.81 44.92 -14.52
N ALA A 409 -0.84 45.47 -15.26
CA ALA A 409 -0.21 46.73 -14.91
C ALA A 409 -1.24 47.88 -14.83
N GLY A 410 -1.22 48.63 -13.72
CA GLY A 410 -2.22 49.67 -13.43
C GLY A 410 -3.54 49.14 -12.85
N TYR A 411 -3.64 47.84 -12.58
CA TYR A 411 -4.82 47.20 -11.97
C TYR A 411 -4.48 46.40 -10.71
N SER A 412 -3.36 45.69 -10.70
CA SER A 412 -2.93 44.85 -9.57
C SER A 412 -2.25 45.66 -8.46
N VAL A 413 -2.42 45.19 -7.21
CA VAL A 413 -1.80 45.70 -5.99
C VAL A 413 -1.02 44.59 -5.27
N ASN A 414 -0.15 44.96 -4.34
CA ASN A 414 0.58 44.00 -3.51
C ASN A 414 -0.39 43.16 -2.64
N GLY A 415 -0.25 41.84 -2.71
CA GLY A 415 -1.04 40.91 -1.89
C GLY A 415 -2.28 40.39 -2.62
N VAL A 416 -3.42 40.37 -1.93
CA VAL A 416 -4.67 39.80 -2.45
C VAL A 416 -5.38 40.81 -3.36
N ASN A 417 -5.72 40.34 -4.56
CA ASN A 417 -6.44 41.07 -5.60
C ASN A 417 -7.76 40.37 -5.88
N THR A 418 -8.75 41.11 -6.38
CA THR A 418 -10.07 40.58 -6.74
C THR A 418 -10.25 40.53 -8.26
N LEU A 419 -10.85 39.45 -8.75
CA LEU A 419 -11.32 39.28 -10.11
C LEU A 419 -12.85 39.21 -10.09
N LYS A 420 -13.50 39.91 -11.03
CA LYS A 420 -14.92 39.81 -11.31
C LYS A 420 -15.14 39.77 -12.83
N VAL A 421 -15.98 38.87 -13.31
CA VAL A 421 -16.35 38.76 -14.73
C VAL A 421 -17.86 38.89 -14.88
N GLU A 422 -18.32 39.78 -15.73
CA GLU A 422 -19.76 40.00 -16.03
C GLU A 422 -19.97 40.28 -17.52
N ASN A 423 -21.24 40.38 -17.94
CA ASN A 423 -21.61 40.72 -19.32
C ASN A 423 -20.87 39.88 -20.37
N VAL A 424 -20.72 38.58 -20.11
CA VAL A 424 -20.25 37.60 -21.10
C VAL A 424 -21.39 37.42 -22.10
N LEU A 425 -21.20 37.95 -23.32
CA LEU A 425 -22.23 38.04 -24.34
C LEU A 425 -21.77 37.31 -25.62
N PRO A 426 -22.71 36.78 -26.43
CA PRO A 426 -24.15 36.60 -26.15
C PRO A 426 -24.47 35.74 -24.90
N GLU A 427 -25.69 35.82 -24.38
CA GLU A 427 -26.10 34.96 -23.25
C GLU A 427 -25.84 33.47 -23.55
N ASN A 428 -25.42 32.73 -22.53
CA ASN A 428 -24.97 31.32 -22.58
C ASN A 428 -23.61 31.07 -23.25
N THR A 429 -22.85 32.10 -23.59
CA THR A 429 -21.44 31.94 -24.00
C THR A 429 -20.50 31.98 -22.80
N GLN A 430 -19.27 31.54 -23.02
CA GLN A 430 -18.29 31.29 -21.98
C GLN A 430 -16.89 31.80 -22.34
N VAL A 431 -16.17 32.20 -21.29
CA VAL A 431 -14.72 32.48 -21.34
C VAL A 431 -14.05 31.73 -20.19
N ASN A 432 -12.86 31.16 -20.42
CA ASN A 432 -12.00 30.70 -19.34
C ASN A 432 -10.96 31.78 -19.03
N ILE A 433 -10.95 32.24 -17.78
CA ILE A 433 -9.95 33.19 -17.29
C ILE A 433 -8.89 32.46 -16.47
N THR A 434 -7.65 32.59 -16.90
CA THR A 434 -6.48 32.11 -16.18
C THR A 434 -5.62 33.28 -15.68
N ILE A 435 -5.26 33.28 -14.39
CA ILE A 435 -4.29 34.22 -13.81
C ILE A 435 -3.08 33.43 -13.33
N PRO A 436 -1.92 33.51 -14.02
CA PRO A 436 -0.70 32.79 -13.63
C PRO A 436 -0.22 33.13 -12.21
N PHE A 437 0.62 32.26 -11.63
CA PHE A 437 1.29 32.54 -10.36
C PHE A 437 2.20 33.78 -10.47
N ALA A 438 2.28 34.56 -9.39
CA ALA A 438 3.14 35.73 -9.35
C ALA A 438 4.62 35.33 -9.48
N THR A 439 5.33 35.97 -10.40
CA THR A 439 6.76 35.78 -10.61
C THR A 439 7.57 36.86 -9.91
N LEU A 440 8.71 36.49 -9.33
CA LEU A 440 9.66 37.45 -8.78
C LEU A 440 10.60 37.97 -9.86
N VAL A 441 10.97 39.24 -9.76
CA VAL A 441 11.98 39.88 -10.63
C VAL A 441 13.30 39.94 -9.87
N ASP A 442 14.40 39.48 -10.47
CA ASP A 442 15.72 39.65 -9.86
C ASP A 442 16.19 41.10 -10.05
N LYS A 443 16.38 41.81 -8.94
CA LYS A 443 16.93 43.17 -8.90
C LYS A 443 18.15 43.26 -7.98
N THR A 444 18.81 42.16 -7.70
CA THR A 444 19.93 42.12 -6.75
C THR A 444 21.04 43.13 -7.06
N GLN A 445 21.30 43.43 -8.34
CA GLN A 445 22.28 44.43 -8.77
C GLN A 445 21.91 45.86 -8.33
N ASP A 446 20.63 46.24 -8.39
CA ASP A 446 20.16 47.58 -8.05
C ASP A 446 20.32 47.90 -6.55
N TYR A 447 20.40 46.86 -5.72
CA TYR A 447 20.42 46.94 -4.26
C TYR A 447 21.76 46.54 -3.64
N GLU A 448 22.77 46.18 -4.44
CA GLU A 448 24.03 45.59 -3.95
C GLU A 448 24.67 46.40 -2.81
N LYS A 449 24.73 47.72 -2.95
CA LYS A 449 25.33 48.64 -1.95
C LYS A 449 24.47 48.87 -0.71
N GLN A 450 23.18 48.51 -0.73
CA GLN A 450 22.26 48.77 0.39
C GLN A 450 22.42 47.73 1.51
N PHE A 451 23.03 46.58 1.21
CA PHE A 451 23.20 45.47 2.16
C PHE A 451 24.60 45.38 2.78
N SER A 452 25.50 46.34 2.53
CA SER A 452 26.90 46.24 2.97
C SER A 452 27.08 46.05 4.49
N ALA A 453 26.20 46.64 5.32
CA ALA A 453 26.23 46.42 6.76
C ALA A 453 25.82 45.00 7.15
N VAL A 454 24.83 44.41 6.45
CA VAL A 454 24.39 43.02 6.65
C VAL A 454 25.46 42.06 6.16
N ASP A 455 26.07 42.35 5.00
CA ASP A 455 27.19 41.57 4.46
C ASP A 455 28.36 41.56 5.44
N ALA A 456 28.73 42.71 6.00
CA ALA A 456 29.80 42.82 6.98
C ALA A 456 29.48 42.03 8.27
N LEU A 457 28.23 42.08 8.75
CA LEU A 457 27.79 41.32 9.91
C LEU A 457 27.92 39.80 9.69
N ILE A 458 27.39 39.29 8.57
CA ILE A 458 27.46 37.85 8.26
C ILE A 458 28.91 37.40 8.10
N GLN A 459 29.76 38.22 7.46
CA GLN A 459 31.19 37.91 7.33
C GLN A 459 31.92 37.93 8.67
N GLN A 460 31.52 38.81 9.59
CA GLN A 460 32.05 38.83 10.95
C GLN A 460 31.64 37.56 11.69
N ASP A 461 30.36 37.15 11.64
CA ASP A 461 29.89 35.90 12.25
C ASP A 461 30.66 34.69 11.70
N ILE A 462 30.96 34.68 10.39
CA ILE A 462 31.76 33.62 9.76
C ILE A 462 33.19 33.59 10.29
N THR A 463 33.79 34.78 10.46
CA THR A 463 35.12 34.92 11.06
C THR A 463 35.13 34.42 12.49
N ASP A 464 34.05 34.64 13.23
CA ASP A 464 33.87 34.23 14.63
C ASP A 464 33.49 32.74 14.81
N GLY A 465 33.33 32.00 13.70
CA GLY A 465 33.17 30.54 13.70
C GLY A 465 31.89 30.02 13.07
N PHE A 466 30.98 30.88 12.63
CA PHE A 466 29.79 30.48 11.88
C PHE A 466 30.20 29.89 10.51
N PRO A 467 29.73 28.70 10.10
CA PRO A 467 30.25 28.06 8.88
C PRO A 467 29.94 28.84 7.59
N GLY A 468 28.70 29.32 7.44
CA GLY A 468 28.22 29.99 6.23
C GLY A 468 26.70 30.12 6.20
N ALA A 469 26.18 30.87 5.23
CA ALA A 469 24.75 31.12 5.05
C ALA A 469 24.37 31.43 3.60
N VAL A 470 23.08 31.37 3.31
CA VAL A 470 22.47 31.98 2.12
C VAL A 470 21.39 32.95 2.60
N LEU A 471 21.49 34.21 2.19
CA LEU A 471 20.48 35.24 2.48
C LEU A 471 19.70 35.57 1.21
N MET A 472 18.38 35.43 1.28
CA MET A 472 17.45 35.91 0.27
C MET A 472 16.46 36.91 0.90
N VAL A 473 16.31 38.08 0.27
CA VAL A 473 15.32 39.08 0.67
C VAL A 473 14.42 39.37 -0.52
N VAL A 474 13.13 39.15 -0.32
CA VAL A 474 12.08 39.43 -1.31
C VAL A 474 11.23 40.58 -0.79
N LYS A 475 11.10 41.64 -1.59
CA LYS A 475 10.29 42.82 -1.28
C LYS A 475 9.53 43.24 -2.53
N ASP A 476 8.22 43.43 -2.42
CA ASP A 476 7.35 43.95 -3.50
C ASP A 476 7.51 43.19 -4.85
N GLY A 477 7.72 41.88 -4.76
CA GLY A 477 7.89 40.98 -5.91
C GLY A 477 9.26 41.07 -6.57
N GLU A 478 10.25 41.58 -5.83
CA GLU A 478 11.62 41.77 -6.28
C GLU A 478 12.55 41.04 -5.34
N ILE A 479 13.47 40.27 -5.91
CA ILE A 479 14.59 39.70 -5.18
C ILE A 479 15.62 40.83 -5.07
N VAL A 480 15.67 41.47 -3.91
CA VAL A 480 16.57 42.62 -3.65
C VAL A 480 17.90 42.17 -3.05
N LYS A 481 17.98 40.95 -2.52
CA LYS A 481 19.22 40.32 -2.08
C LYS A 481 19.13 38.81 -2.30
N HIS A 482 20.19 38.22 -2.84
CA HIS A 482 20.37 36.78 -2.93
C HIS A 482 21.88 36.49 -2.98
N THR A 483 22.47 36.18 -1.83
CA THR A 483 23.93 36.04 -1.67
C THR A 483 24.24 34.84 -0.79
N SER A 484 25.30 34.09 -1.13
CA SER A 484 25.86 33.04 -0.30
C SER A 484 27.16 33.52 0.35
N TYR A 485 27.42 33.05 1.56
CA TYR A 485 28.56 33.44 2.40
C TYR A 485 29.20 32.20 3.03
N GLY A 486 30.52 32.22 3.18
CA GLY A 486 31.25 31.16 3.88
C GLY A 486 31.19 29.81 3.16
N TYR A 487 31.03 28.75 3.96
CA TYR A 487 31.29 27.38 3.55
C TYR A 487 30.09 26.47 3.84
N ALA A 488 29.75 25.62 2.86
CA ALA A 488 28.83 24.50 3.05
C ALA A 488 29.47 23.40 3.93
N ARG A 489 30.80 23.26 3.92
CA ARG A 489 31.53 22.35 4.81
C ARG A 489 32.91 22.91 5.16
N LYS A 490 33.15 23.12 6.46
CA LYS A 490 34.42 23.65 6.98
C LYS A 490 35.34 22.58 7.60
N TYR A 491 34.76 21.50 8.13
CA TYR A 491 35.49 20.50 8.91
C TYR A 491 35.50 19.13 8.21
N ALA A 492 36.62 18.43 8.35
CA ALA A 492 36.78 17.03 7.99
C ALA A 492 36.21 16.12 9.08
N ASP A 493 36.07 14.83 8.77
CA ASP A 493 35.77 13.83 9.80
C ASP A 493 36.88 13.85 10.85
N GLY A 494 36.51 13.82 12.14
CA GLY A 494 37.42 14.01 13.26
C GLY A 494 37.61 15.46 13.71
N GLY A 495 36.99 16.42 13.03
CA GLY A 495 36.84 17.80 13.51
C GLY A 495 37.98 18.76 13.21
N ASN A 496 38.98 18.34 12.44
CA ASN A 496 40.00 19.24 11.91
C ASN A 496 39.43 20.09 10.77
N GLU A 497 39.90 21.33 10.63
CA GLU A 497 39.54 22.18 9.49
C GLU A 497 40.04 21.58 8.17
N LEU A 498 39.23 21.69 7.13
CA LEU A 498 39.62 21.30 5.78
C LEU A 498 40.65 22.29 5.24
N VAL A 499 41.69 21.76 4.57
CA VAL A 499 42.65 22.59 3.82
C VAL A 499 41.95 23.38 2.72
N SER A 500 40.91 22.79 2.12
CA SER A 500 40.04 23.44 1.14
C SER A 500 38.58 23.20 1.52
N PRO A 501 37.97 24.10 2.29
CA PRO A 501 36.55 24.02 2.65
C PRO A 501 35.63 24.08 1.43
N GLU A 502 34.48 23.40 1.50
CA GLU A 502 33.46 23.44 0.44
C GLU A 502 32.69 24.76 0.53
N VAL A 503 32.72 25.56 -0.53
CA VAL A 503 32.10 26.90 -0.56
C VAL A 503 30.57 26.83 -0.56
N MET A 504 29.92 27.74 0.17
CA MET A 504 28.47 27.87 0.18
C MET A 504 27.97 28.45 -1.15
N THR A 505 26.91 27.87 -1.72
CA THR A 505 26.30 28.35 -2.95
C THR A 505 24.83 28.71 -2.72
N LYS A 506 24.25 29.51 -3.63
CA LYS A 506 22.81 29.82 -3.63
C LYS A 506 21.92 28.58 -3.84
N GLN A 507 22.49 27.47 -4.30
CA GLN A 507 21.81 26.21 -4.56
C GLN A 507 22.08 25.15 -3.50
N THR A 508 22.81 25.49 -2.42
CA THR A 508 23.10 24.55 -1.34
C THR A 508 21.80 24.19 -0.61
N LEU A 509 21.55 22.89 -0.47
CA LEU A 509 20.46 22.33 0.32
C LEU A 509 20.79 22.37 1.81
N PHE A 510 19.79 22.62 2.64
CA PHE A 510 19.95 22.69 4.10
C PHE A 510 19.00 21.70 4.77
N ASP A 511 19.46 20.95 5.77
CA ASP A 511 18.50 20.30 6.69
C ASP A 511 17.72 21.40 7.41
N ILE A 512 16.41 21.50 7.14
CA ILE A 512 15.58 22.57 7.71
C ILE A 512 15.02 22.19 9.09
N ALA A 513 15.42 21.04 9.64
CA ALA A 513 15.03 20.57 10.97
C ALA A 513 13.51 20.69 11.20
N SER A 514 13.10 21.31 12.31
CA SER A 514 11.68 21.45 12.70
C SER A 514 10.81 22.23 11.72
N ASN A 515 11.38 22.97 10.76
CA ASN A 515 10.59 23.58 9.69
C ASN A 515 9.90 22.53 8.81
N THR A 516 10.36 21.28 8.83
CA THR A 516 9.69 20.11 8.22
C THR A 516 8.21 20.04 8.59
N LYS A 517 7.86 20.38 9.84
CA LYS A 517 6.47 20.40 10.31
C LYS A 517 5.57 21.25 9.42
N MET A 518 6.05 22.45 9.07
CA MET A 518 5.29 23.42 8.27
C MET A 518 5.33 23.09 6.79
N PHE A 519 6.50 22.71 6.26
CA PHE A 519 6.71 22.53 4.82
C PHE A 519 6.45 21.12 4.30
N ALA A 520 6.21 20.14 5.18
CA ALA A 520 5.80 18.79 4.80
C ALA A 520 4.47 18.42 5.49
N THR A 521 4.50 18.19 6.80
CA THR A 521 3.39 17.57 7.53
C THR A 521 2.13 18.41 7.52
N ASN A 522 2.22 19.71 7.83
CA ASN A 522 1.07 20.59 7.86
C ASN A 522 0.51 20.83 6.46
N LEU A 523 1.36 21.01 5.43
CA LEU A 523 0.89 21.09 4.05
C LEU A 523 0.13 19.82 3.65
N ALA A 524 0.66 18.64 3.99
CA ALA A 524 0.02 17.36 3.70
C ALA A 524 -1.35 17.25 4.37
N LEU A 525 -1.44 17.54 5.66
CA LEU A 525 -2.69 17.47 6.43
C LEU A 525 -3.71 18.51 5.95
N MET A 526 -3.31 19.73 5.63
CA MET A 526 -4.21 20.76 5.10
C MET A 526 -4.77 20.39 3.71
N LYS A 527 -3.93 19.80 2.84
CA LYS A 527 -4.38 19.26 1.55
C LYS A 527 -5.39 18.13 1.75
N LEU A 528 -5.07 17.14 2.60
CA LEU A 528 -5.98 16.03 2.91
C LEU A 528 -7.32 16.51 3.49
N ASN A 529 -7.30 17.57 4.31
CA ASN A 529 -8.51 18.18 4.83
C ASN A 529 -9.34 18.88 3.75
N THR A 530 -8.69 19.62 2.85
CA THR A 530 -9.35 20.26 1.71
C THR A 530 -10.00 19.23 0.78
N GLU A 531 -9.40 18.04 0.66
CA GLU A 531 -9.93 16.91 -0.12
C GLU A 531 -11.01 16.09 0.62
N GLY A 532 -11.35 16.44 1.86
CA GLY A 532 -12.32 15.68 2.66
C GLY A 532 -11.82 14.32 3.15
N LYS A 533 -10.53 14.01 2.98
CA LYS A 533 -9.90 12.75 3.46
C LYS A 533 -9.49 12.80 4.92
N LEU A 534 -9.42 14.00 5.50
CA LEU A 534 -9.08 14.24 6.90
C LEU A 534 -9.99 15.33 7.49
N ASP A 535 -10.51 15.08 8.67
CA ASP A 535 -11.18 16.09 9.52
C ASP A 535 -10.38 16.25 10.81
N PHE A 536 -9.97 17.48 11.10
CA PHE A 536 -9.21 17.84 12.30
C PHE A 536 -10.01 17.65 13.60
N ASN A 537 -11.34 17.63 13.52
CA ASN A 537 -12.22 17.38 14.67
C ASN A 537 -12.48 15.89 14.90
N GLN A 538 -12.06 15.01 14.01
CA GLN A 538 -12.15 13.57 14.23
C GLN A 538 -11.03 13.07 15.15
N THR A 539 -11.29 11.94 15.81
CA THR A 539 -10.32 11.28 16.67
C THR A 539 -9.16 10.72 15.83
N VAL A 540 -7.98 10.66 16.42
CA VAL A 540 -6.84 9.94 15.81
C VAL A 540 -7.20 8.46 15.59
N GLN A 541 -7.99 7.88 16.51
CA GLN A 541 -8.47 6.51 16.43
C GLN A 541 -9.34 6.24 15.18
N HIS A 542 -10.09 7.24 14.70
CA HIS A 542 -10.89 7.10 13.48
C HIS A 542 -10.05 6.67 12.27
N TYR A 543 -8.84 7.23 12.14
CA TYR A 543 -7.92 6.91 11.06
C TYR A 543 -6.95 5.78 11.42
N LEU A 544 -6.61 5.64 12.71
CA LEU A 544 -5.74 4.61 13.25
C LEU A 544 -6.53 3.75 14.24
N PRO A 545 -7.33 2.75 13.80
CA PRO A 545 -8.18 1.96 14.69
C PRO A 545 -7.41 1.32 15.86
N GLU A 546 -6.15 0.97 15.66
CA GLU A 546 -5.28 0.41 16.71
C GLU A 546 -4.82 1.43 17.78
N TYR A 547 -5.04 2.74 17.57
CA TYR A 547 -4.69 3.82 18.49
C TYR A 547 -5.67 3.88 19.67
N GLN A 548 -5.55 2.91 20.60
CA GLN A 548 -6.50 2.71 21.69
C GLN A 548 -5.85 2.70 23.09
N GLY A 549 -6.68 2.84 24.12
CA GLY A 549 -6.32 2.65 25.54
C GLY A 549 -5.79 3.91 26.24
N LYS A 550 -5.93 3.94 27.58
CA LYS A 550 -5.34 4.96 28.49
C LYS A 550 -5.60 6.42 28.07
N GLY A 551 -6.81 6.73 27.59
CA GLY A 551 -7.24 8.08 27.19
C GLY A 551 -6.98 8.44 25.72
N LYS A 552 -6.28 7.60 24.96
CA LYS A 552 -5.92 7.86 23.56
C LYS A 552 -7.12 7.97 22.61
N SER A 553 -8.17 7.20 22.85
CA SER A 553 -9.40 7.20 22.01
C SER A 553 -10.08 8.57 21.92
N SER A 554 -9.83 9.45 22.89
CA SER A 554 -10.40 10.81 22.95
C SER A 554 -9.56 11.89 22.27
N ILE A 555 -8.34 11.56 21.81
CA ILE A 555 -7.43 12.52 21.18
C ILE A 555 -7.89 12.80 19.76
N LEU A 556 -8.07 14.08 19.44
CA LEU A 556 -8.39 14.56 18.10
C LEU A 556 -7.13 14.87 17.31
N VAL A 557 -7.23 14.83 15.99
CA VAL A 557 -6.13 15.22 15.10
C VAL A 557 -5.67 16.65 15.39
N LYS A 558 -6.61 17.57 15.64
CA LYS A 558 -6.26 18.95 16.03
C LYS A 558 -5.44 19.05 17.31
N ASP A 559 -5.64 18.15 18.28
CA ASP A 559 -4.89 18.23 19.54
C ASP A 559 -3.40 17.89 19.32
N LEU A 560 -3.08 17.02 18.35
CA LEU A 560 -1.69 16.77 17.94
C LEU A 560 -1.11 18.01 17.23
N LEU A 561 -1.87 18.61 16.32
CA LEU A 561 -1.45 19.81 15.57
C LEU A 561 -1.15 20.99 16.50
N THR A 562 -1.95 21.17 17.54
CA THR A 562 -1.83 22.27 18.51
C THR A 562 -0.99 21.91 19.73
N HIS A 563 -0.29 20.77 19.71
CA HIS A 563 0.57 20.32 20.82
C HIS A 563 -0.14 20.20 22.17
N SER A 564 -1.42 19.84 22.16
CA SER A 564 -2.29 19.74 23.34
C SER A 564 -2.79 18.32 23.61
N ALA A 565 -2.31 17.32 22.86
CA ALA A 565 -2.68 15.92 23.06
C ALA A 565 -2.18 15.34 24.40
N GLY A 566 -1.10 15.90 24.97
CA GLY A 566 -0.57 15.52 26.27
C GLY A 566 0.61 14.56 26.24
N TYR A 567 1.23 14.34 25.08
CA TYR A 567 2.47 13.59 24.95
C TYR A 567 3.67 14.34 25.54
N ALA A 568 4.71 13.60 25.90
CA ALA A 568 5.99 14.17 26.28
C ALA A 568 6.64 14.92 25.09
N PRO A 569 7.52 15.92 25.34
CA PRO A 569 8.20 16.63 24.26
C PRO A 569 8.94 15.71 23.28
N GLU A 570 9.52 14.63 23.79
CA GLU A 570 10.23 13.65 22.99
C GLU A 570 10.22 12.27 23.65
N VAL A 571 10.36 11.24 22.83
CA VAL A 571 10.78 9.89 23.23
C VAL A 571 12.03 9.54 22.45
N LYS A 572 13.12 9.25 23.16
CA LYS A 572 14.42 8.92 22.57
C LYS A 572 14.49 7.44 22.20
N PHE A 573 13.66 7.01 21.25
CA PHE A 573 13.61 5.61 20.79
C PHE A 573 14.99 5.09 20.35
N PHE A 574 15.85 5.96 19.82
CA PHE A 574 17.17 5.61 19.32
C PHE A 574 18.20 5.26 20.41
N LYS A 575 17.88 5.35 21.71
CA LYS A 575 18.78 5.00 22.81
C LYS A 575 18.15 4.03 23.85
N PRO A 576 18.89 3.00 24.31
CA PRO A 576 18.39 2.05 25.32
C PRO A 576 18.02 2.71 26.66
N ASP A 577 18.79 3.70 27.10
CA ASP A 577 18.68 4.41 28.37
C ASP A 577 17.69 5.59 28.31
N ASN A 578 16.56 5.43 27.61
CA ASN A 578 15.53 6.46 27.50
C ASN A 578 14.55 6.45 28.70
N LYS A 579 13.84 7.56 28.95
CA LYS A 579 12.95 7.74 30.11
C LYS A 579 11.81 6.71 30.24
N LEU A 580 11.41 6.06 29.15
CA LEU A 580 10.34 5.04 29.16
C LEU A 580 10.89 3.60 29.30
N GLY A 581 12.22 3.45 29.35
CA GLY A 581 12.95 2.20 29.49
C GLY A 581 13.33 1.55 28.17
N GLU A 582 14.19 0.53 28.27
CA GLU A 582 14.79 -0.19 27.13
C GLU A 582 13.76 -0.81 26.18
N ARG A 583 12.56 -1.17 26.66
CA ARG A 583 11.47 -1.69 25.81
C ARG A 583 11.05 -0.73 24.68
N PHE A 584 11.29 0.58 24.86
CA PHE A 584 11.04 1.62 23.86
C PHE A 584 12.25 1.89 22.96
N TYR A 585 13.37 1.18 23.14
CA TYR A 585 14.49 1.27 22.23
C TYR A 585 14.12 0.68 20.86
N SER A 586 14.32 1.47 19.81
CA SER A 586 14.06 1.10 18.43
C SER A 586 14.88 1.98 17.49
N GLN A 587 15.64 1.33 16.60
CA GLN A 587 16.21 1.94 15.40
C GLN A 587 15.57 1.33 14.13
N SER A 588 14.31 0.90 14.24
CA SER A 588 13.52 0.35 13.15
C SER A 588 12.27 1.21 12.94
N PRO A 589 12.05 1.79 11.74
CA PRO A 589 10.86 2.58 11.45
C PRO A 589 9.55 1.88 11.78
N ALA A 590 9.42 0.61 11.40
CA ALA A 590 8.22 -0.18 11.64
C ALA A 590 7.94 -0.34 13.15
N ARG A 591 8.95 -0.73 13.94
CA ARG A 591 8.82 -0.88 15.39
C ARG A 591 8.54 0.46 16.08
N THR A 592 9.21 1.53 15.67
CA THR A 592 8.99 2.87 16.24
C THR A 592 7.57 3.34 16.01
N LYS A 593 7.03 3.17 14.79
CA LYS A 593 5.62 3.51 14.48
C LYS A 593 4.65 2.70 15.35
N GLN A 594 4.89 1.40 15.51
CA GLN A 594 4.09 0.56 16.42
C GLN A 594 4.16 1.04 17.88
N LEU A 595 5.34 1.44 18.37
CA LEU A 595 5.50 1.98 19.72
C LEU A 595 4.76 3.31 19.89
N LEU A 596 4.89 4.23 18.94
CA LEU A 596 4.18 5.52 18.92
C LEU A 596 2.67 5.32 19.04
N ILE A 597 2.10 4.48 18.17
CA ILE A 597 0.66 4.23 18.11
C ILE A 597 0.19 3.54 19.41
N ASN A 598 0.84 2.44 19.79
CA ASN A 598 0.27 1.51 20.78
C ASN A 598 0.81 1.65 22.20
N LYS A 599 2.03 2.16 22.39
CA LYS A 599 2.76 1.99 23.66
C LYS A 599 3.19 3.28 24.34
N VAL A 600 3.47 4.36 23.58
CA VAL A 600 3.89 5.63 24.19
C VAL A 600 2.74 6.18 25.05
N PRO A 601 2.96 6.46 26.34
CA PRO A 601 1.92 6.98 27.23
C PRO A 601 1.75 8.50 27.05
N LEU A 602 0.54 8.98 27.33
CA LEU A 602 0.33 10.41 27.60
C LEU A 602 1.03 10.77 28.91
N GLN A 603 1.77 11.88 28.94
CA GLN A 603 2.42 12.40 30.15
C GLN A 603 1.45 13.20 31.00
N ILE A 604 0.49 13.86 30.35
CA ILE A 604 -0.57 14.66 30.97
C ILE A 604 -1.89 14.41 30.22
N GLY A 605 -3.01 14.81 30.83
CA GLY A 605 -4.31 14.74 30.17
C GLY A 605 -4.41 15.64 28.94
N ARG A 606 -5.29 15.27 28.01
CA ARG A 606 -5.66 16.05 26.83
C ARG A 606 -6.08 17.47 27.23
N ASN A 607 -5.58 18.48 26.52
CA ASN A 607 -5.91 19.90 26.69
C ASN A 607 -5.63 20.47 28.10
N VAL A 608 -4.82 19.80 28.92
CA VAL A 608 -4.40 20.33 30.23
C VAL A 608 -3.39 21.47 30.07
N ARG A 609 -2.42 21.33 29.16
CA ARG A 609 -1.50 22.40 28.73
C ARG A 609 -0.88 22.05 27.38
N GLN A 610 -0.40 23.06 26.68
CA GLN A 610 0.38 22.87 25.45
C GLN A 610 1.82 22.44 25.78
N VAL A 611 2.29 21.39 25.12
CA VAL A 611 3.65 20.83 25.23
C VAL A 611 4.18 20.61 23.83
N TYR A 612 5.12 21.45 23.38
CA TYR A 612 5.78 21.27 22.08
C TYR A 612 6.38 19.86 22.00
N SER A 613 5.81 19.01 21.16
CA SER A 613 6.10 17.58 21.14
C SER A 613 6.41 17.07 19.75
N ASP A 614 7.59 16.48 19.60
CA ASP A 614 7.96 15.74 18.40
C ASP A 614 7.10 14.47 18.27
N THR A 615 6.67 13.87 19.39
CA THR A 615 5.78 12.70 19.39
C THR A 615 4.48 12.98 18.67
N ASP A 616 3.90 14.18 18.87
CA ASP A 616 2.67 14.60 18.17
C ASP A 616 2.88 14.60 16.65
N TYR A 617 3.96 15.22 16.17
CA TYR A 617 4.23 15.33 14.74
C TYR A 617 4.74 14.02 14.12
N MET A 618 5.42 13.16 14.88
CA MET A 618 5.71 11.80 14.44
C MET A 618 4.41 11.01 14.19
N LEU A 619 3.42 11.13 15.09
CA LEU A 619 2.09 10.52 14.91
C LEU A 619 1.33 11.12 13.72
N LEU A 620 1.39 12.44 13.53
CA LEU A 620 0.79 13.10 12.35
C LEU A 620 1.43 12.63 11.03
N GLY A 621 2.73 12.38 11.00
CA GLY A 621 3.39 11.75 9.87
C GLY A 621 2.80 10.36 9.56
N VAL A 622 2.64 9.52 10.59
CA VAL A 622 2.00 8.20 10.44
C VAL A 622 0.55 8.29 9.99
N LEU A 623 -0.17 9.33 10.43
CA LEU A 623 -1.55 9.58 10.04
C LEU A 623 -1.66 9.87 8.53
N VAL A 624 -0.76 10.70 7.99
CA VAL A 624 -0.66 10.94 6.54
C VAL A 624 -0.45 9.61 5.81
N GLU A 625 0.51 8.80 6.25
CA GLU A 625 0.80 7.51 5.61
C GLU A 625 -0.39 6.55 5.62
N ARG A 626 -1.14 6.52 6.72
CA ARG A 626 -2.32 5.66 6.85
C ARG A 626 -3.43 6.08 5.89
N ILE A 627 -3.69 7.38 5.79
CA ILE A 627 -4.78 7.92 4.96
C ILE A 627 -4.47 7.75 3.47
N THR A 628 -3.20 7.92 3.08
CA THR A 628 -2.81 7.96 1.67
C THR A 628 -2.27 6.64 1.14
N GLY A 629 -1.78 5.76 2.01
CA GLY A 629 -1.04 4.56 1.63
C GLY A 629 0.39 4.83 1.13
N MET A 630 0.85 6.08 1.15
CA MET A 630 2.20 6.52 0.73
C MET A 630 3.04 6.94 1.93
N SER A 631 4.36 6.80 1.89
CA SER A 631 5.20 7.41 2.92
C SER A 631 5.08 8.95 2.89
N LEU A 632 5.36 9.63 4.00
CA LEU A 632 5.22 11.09 4.09
C LEU A 632 6.01 11.81 2.98
N ASP A 633 7.23 11.36 2.69
CA ASP A 633 8.06 11.95 1.64
C ASP A 633 7.47 11.75 0.25
N GLN A 634 7.00 10.54 -0.07
CA GLN A 634 6.34 10.24 -1.34
C GLN A 634 5.10 11.09 -1.56
N TYR A 635 4.24 11.18 -0.53
CA TYR A 635 3.03 11.99 -0.62
C TYR A 635 3.38 13.47 -0.86
N THR A 636 4.28 14.04 -0.06
CA THR A 636 4.65 15.45 -0.24
C THR A 636 5.34 15.72 -1.57
N GLU A 637 6.15 14.81 -2.09
CA GLU A 637 6.82 14.98 -3.38
C GLU A 637 5.84 14.90 -4.55
N ASN A 638 4.98 13.88 -4.57
CA ASN A 638 4.10 13.61 -5.70
C ASN A 638 2.90 14.57 -5.75
N GLU A 639 2.34 14.90 -4.58
CA GLU A 639 1.06 15.60 -4.46
C GLU A 639 1.22 17.09 -4.15
N ILE A 640 2.42 17.54 -3.75
CA ILE A 640 2.65 18.93 -3.35
C ILE A 640 3.84 19.52 -4.09
N TYR A 641 5.05 18.97 -3.93
CA TYR A 641 6.27 19.60 -4.43
C TYR A 641 6.37 19.55 -5.95
N ARG A 642 6.13 18.39 -6.57
CA ARG A 642 6.17 18.23 -8.04
C ARG A 642 5.14 19.10 -8.75
N PRO A 643 3.85 19.14 -8.35
CA PRO A 643 2.88 20.09 -8.92
C PRO A 643 3.27 21.56 -8.76
N LEU A 644 4.00 21.90 -7.69
CA LEU A 644 4.52 23.26 -7.45
C LEU A 644 5.86 23.54 -8.17
N GLY A 645 6.43 22.57 -8.89
CA GLY A 645 7.73 22.69 -9.54
C GLY A 645 8.93 22.70 -8.57
N LEU A 646 8.72 22.30 -7.31
CA LEU A 646 9.76 22.25 -6.27
C LEU A 646 10.60 20.97 -6.42
N SER A 647 11.63 21.03 -7.26
CA SER A 647 12.49 19.86 -7.56
C SER A 647 13.60 19.60 -6.52
N GLN A 648 13.87 20.58 -5.65
CA GLN A 648 14.96 20.55 -4.67
C GLN A 648 14.51 20.30 -3.23
N THR A 649 13.22 20.45 -2.93
CA THR A 649 12.65 20.20 -1.59
C THR A 649 12.34 18.71 -1.43
N LYS A 650 13.03 18.01 -0.52
CA LYS A 650 12.84 16.55 -0.35
C LYS A 650 13.40 15.99 0.95
N PHE A 651 12.89 14.83 1.33
CA PHE A 651 13.51 14.00 2.38
C PHE A 651 14.64 13.16 1.80
N ASN A 652 15.62 12.81 2.65
CA ASN A 652 16.72 11.90 2.29
C ASN A 652 17.39 12.24 0.94
N PRO A 653 17.87 13.48 0.71
CA PRO A 653 18.33 13.93 -0.61
C PRO A 653 19.44 13.06 -1.22
N LEU A 654 20.31 12.46 -0.40
CA LEU A 654 21.36 11.54 -0.89
C LEU A 654 20.80 10.27 -1.53
N LYS A 655 19.64 9.79 -1.08
CA LYS A 655 18.94 8.64 -1.70
C LYS A 655 18.22 9.04 -2.99
N LYS A 656 18.07 10.34 -3.25
CA LYS A 656 17.33 10.93 -4.37
C LYS A 656 18.26 11.66 -5.36
N GLY A 657 19.49 11.17 -5.49
CA GLY A 657 20.45 11.61 -6.50
C GLY A 657 21.29 12.85 -6.15
N PHE A 658 21.12 13.44 -4.97
CA PHE A 658 21.96 14.57 -4.55
C PHE A 658 23.29 14.10 -3.98
N ARG A 659 24.35 14.86 -4.25
CA ARG A 659 25.67 14.61 -3.68
C ARG A 659 25.83 15.38 -2.36
N LYS A 660 26.68 14.87 -1.46
CA LYS A 660 27.01 15.55 -0.20
C LYS A 660 27.45 17.00 -0.42
N THR A 661 28.24 17.25 -1.46
CA THR A 661 28.73 18.59 -1.84
C THR A 661 27.64 19.59 -2.24
N GLN A 662 26.40 19.12 -2.46
CA GLN A 662 25.24 19.98 -2.74
C GLN A 662 24.44 20.32 -1.47
N THR A 663 24.85 19.81 -0.31
CA THR A 663 24.15 19.97 0.97
C THR A 663 25.09 20.60 2.00
N ALA A 664 24.58 21.46 2.86
CA ALA A 664 25.34 22.02 3.97
C ALA A 664 25.60 20.94 5.04
N ALA A 665 26.79 20.97 5.62
CA ALA A 665 27.13 20.15 6.77
C ALA A 665 26.46 20.71 8.04
N THR A 666 25.93 19.83 8.89
CA THR A 666 25.11 20.25 10.04
C THR A 666 25.75 19.99 11.40
N GLU A 667 26.66 19.02 11.50
CA GLU A 667 27.30 18.64 12.76
C GLU A 667 28.63 17.95 12.51
N ILE A 668 29.66 18.30 13.30
CA ILE A 668 31.06 17.90 13.05
C ILE A 668 31.30 16.44 13.47
N PHE A 669 30.70 16.04 14.60
CA PHE A 669 30.92 14.73 15.20
C PHE A 669 29.65 13.88 15.21
N GLY A 670 28.85 13.97 14.15
CA GLY A 670 27.60 13.23 14.06
C GLY A 670 26.68 13.49 15.25
N ASN A 671 25.93 12.48 15.68
CA ASN A 671 25.04 12.64 16.83
C ASN A 671 25.74 12.53 18.19
N SER A 672 27.07 12.37 18.21
CA SER A 672 27.84 12.20 19.44
C SER A 672 28.08 13.50 20.23
N ARG A 673 27.79 14.68 19.64
CA ARG A 673 27.98 16.00 20.27
C ARG A 673 29.40 16.21 20.80
N GLY A 674 30.39 15.96 19.94
CA GLY A 674 31.79 15.98 20.34
C GLY A 674 32.13 14.85 21.31
N LEU A 675 31.68 13.63 20.99
CA LEU A 675 31.95 12.39 21.75
C LEU A 675 31.41 12.40 23.20
N ARG A 676 30.42 13.24 23.50
CA ARG A 676 29.78 13.34 24.83
C ARG A 676 28.54 12.46 24.98
N ILE A 677 27.93 12.09 23.86
CA ILE A 677 26.76 11.25 23.79
C ILE A 677 27.15 9.97 23.07
N ASP A 678 26.69 8.84 23.61
CA ASP A 678 26.88 7.52 23.02
C ASP A 678 25.57 6.73 23.04
N PHE A 679 25.34 5.95 21.98
CA PHE A 679 24.28 4.97 21.84
C PHE A 679 24.60 4.04 20.65
N PRO A 680 23.98 2.85 20.54
CA PRO A 680 24.31 1.92 19.47
C PRO A 680 24.15 2.54 18.08
N ASN A 681 25.10 2.29 17.17
CA ASN A 681 25.11 2.80 15.78
C ASN A 681 25.19 4.33 15.64
N ILE A 682 25.61 5.06 16.67
CA ILE A 682 25.75 6.51 16.60
C ILE A 682 26.73 6.93 15.50
N ARG A 683 26.31 7.88 14.66
CA ARG A 683 27.17 8.57 13.68
C ARG A 683 28.16 9.46 14.42
N THR A 684 29.42 9.40 14.02
CA THR A 684 30.53 10.20 14.58
C THR A 684 31.26 11.04 13.53
N GLN A 685 30.96 10.82 12.26
CA GLN A 685 31.44 11.60 11.11
C GLN A 685 30.66 12.90 10.92
N VAL A 686 31.18 13.80 10.09
CA VAL A 686 30.47 15.04 9.73
C VAL A 686 29.15 14.70 9.03
N LEU A 687 28.04 15.22 9.54
CA LEU A 687 26.74 15.03 8.90
C LEU A 687 26.58 16.01 7.75
N GLN A 688 26.26 15.48 6.57
CA GLN A 688 26.04 16.25 5.36
C GLN A 688 25.08 15.49 4.45
N GLY A 689 23.93 16.08 4.12
CA GLY A 689 22.88 15.49 3.27
C GLY A 689 22.04 14.41 3.95
N GLU A 690 22.22 14.20 5.25
CA GLU A 690 21.41 13.31 6.08
C GLU A 690 20.80 14.11 7.21
N VAL A 691 19.55 13.82 7.57
CA VAL A 691 18.89 14.53 8.67
C VAL A 691 19.70 14.42 9.96
N HIS A 692 19.85 15.55 10.61
CA HIS A 692 20.57 15.71 11.85
C HIS A 692 19.81 15.12 13.05
N ASP A 693 18.50 15.34 13.13
CA ASP A 693 17.65 14.84 14.22
C ASP A 693 17.74 13.32 14.37
N GLU A 694 18.11 12.87 15.56
CA GLU A 694 18.34 11.46 15.88
C GLU A 694 17.06 10.62 15.75
N LYS A 695 15.91 11.20 16.10
CA LYS A 695 14.62 10.48 16.08
C LYS A 695 14.21 10.23 14.64
N ALA A 696 14.33 11.24 13.78
CA ALA A 696 14.07 11.11 12.36
C ALA A 696 15.03 10.09 11.72
N PHE A 697 16.34 10.24 11.92
CA PHE A 697 17.34 9.38 11.29
C PHE A 697 17.23 7.92 11.75
N TYR A 698 17.46 7.65 13.04
CA TYR A 698 17.56 6.27 13.53
C TYR A 698 16.19 5.63 13.71
N SER A 699 15.17 6.38 14.15
CA SER A 699 13.90 5.78 14.56
C SER A 699 12.88 5.72 13.43
N LEU A 700 13.01 6.55 12.39
CA LEU A 700 12.04 6.66 11.28
C LEU A 700 12.69 6.70 9.89
N GLY A 701 13.98 6.37 9.76
CA GLY A 701 14.64 6.19 8.45
C GLY A 701 14.86 7.49 7.67
N GLY A 702 14.89 8.62 8.36
CA GLY A 702 15.07 9.96 7.81
C GLY A 702 13.78 10.66 7.36
N ILE A 703 12.63 10.02 7.51
CA ILE A 703 11.32 10.55 7.10
C ILE A 703 10.43 10.62 8.33
N ALA A 704 10.29 11.81 8.92
CA ALA A 704 9.47 12.01 10.11
C ALA A 704 8.66 13.29 10.01
N GLY A 705 7.46 13.28 10.60
CA GLY A 705 6.59 14.46 10.52
C GLY A 705 7.16 15.69 11.25
N HIS A 706 8.12 15.50 12.16
CA HIS A 706 8.73 16.59 12.93
C HIS A 706 10.04 17.11 12.35
N ALA A 707 10.75 16.34 11.51
CA ALA A 707 12.08 16.66 10.96
C ALA A 707 12.44 15.76 9.75
N GLY A 708 13.41 16.17 8.92
CA GLY A 708 13.97 15.36 7.84
C GLY A 708 13.87 15.93 6.43
N LEU A 709 13.16 17.05 6.26
CA LEU A 709 13.09 17.76 5.00
C LEU A 709 14.37 18.57 4.76
N PHE A 710 14.79 18.63 3.51
CA PHE A 710 15.87 19.48 2.99
C PHE A 710 15.34 20.47 1.98
#